data_AF-A0A9D5Z6Y6-F1
#
_entry.id   AF-A0A9D5Z6Y6-F1
#
_cell.length_a   1.000
_cell.length_b   1.000
_cell.length_c   1.000
_cell.angle_alpha   90.00
_cell.angle_beta   90.00
_cell.angle_gamma   90.00
#
_symmetry.space_group_name_H-M   'P 1'
#
loop_
_entity.id
_entity.type
_entity.pdbx_description
1 polymer ?
#
loop_
_entity_poly.entity_id
_entity_poly.type
_entity_poly.pdbx_seq_one_letter_code
_entity_poly.pdbx_strand_id
1 'polypeptide(L)'
;MRETEHKRRWLLMIGLSILCGLIAWIAWYQPWQGGKKEVVYIGLAAPLTGPFAEVGLSMRRGAELAISEINKSNELGSIQLRLAVADDRSGLEVNNRAEEAARELVSNNKLLAVIGHYFSASTLAAAPVYQENRIPLIAPTATNPAVTGQFPGNFSIIPDDYYQSVFLANYVLYGLMRQKIAVVHSNTAYGRSLNTYFNRELEVQGGKALQVVEVDGVNFRAEELLPHLKALSEAEIILLAMNYTGAATVIKWLKDKGIAADFIGGESLGGPHFIRSAGIYAENVYAVTPYLPNLLGESARRYEANFVQTYQTNPDWVATHSYEAVRLLASAIQQVGPVRASVRQWLSKILREEDAIDSIGGPLYFDSNGSSRRPIAIGEVKGGRFVPARFQFTYVKYPELVKARKDSVRAFKMDGRFVKRTTVVFTGLHVNEIKSFDPVAGNFVADFLLWFRWDPDQNEKLNFEMTYGKVLAAAIREKYYDQNTNNNFISYDVSAQLDGIFPLKEYPFDRQVLKIRIKPKVKNKEDLILVTDISDDSFLRKDLGLRAWKDMQHIQFTSEQESIWSYRNPKYNNKLFQMNNSQFNYHVLLERKSDQYIIKLLPLLVLVLLAYAMFFINFEFTASRFTVGVTTLLSSMSFHNVNKVDVGHLVRIDTFFTTTYYFIFFAIIETVVASALHIKGRKPLAAKVDAAAIVIYPVLMLTMAWFLFQ
;
A
#
# COMPACT_ATOMS: atom_id res chain seq x y z
N MET A 1 6.74 75.15 -0.02
CA MET A 1 7.32 74.40 1.13
C MET A 1 6.33 73.47 1.84
N ARG A 2 5.04 73.83 2.06
CA ARG A 2 4.06 72.94 2.74
C ARG A 2 3.64 71.69 1.93
N GLU A 3 3.60 71.77 0.60
CA GLU A 3 3.16 70.65 -0.26
C GLU A 3 4.21 69.52 -0.37
N THR A 4 5.49 69.90 -0.32
CA THR A 4 6.63 68.98 -0.29
C THR A 4 6.75 68.22 1.04
N GLU A 5 6.37 68.82 2.17
CA GLU A 5 6.30 68.11 3.46
C GLU A 5 5.16 67.09 3.50
N HIS A 6 4.02 67.39 2.87
CA HIS A 6 2.88 66.48 2.84
C HIS A 6 3.18 65.21 2.02
N LYS A 7 3.81 65.36 0.84
CA LYS A 7 4.27 64.21 0.04
C LYS A 7 5.33 63.38 0.76
N ARG A 8 6.26 64.03 1.49
CA ARG A 8 7.30 63.34 2.26
C ARG A 8 6.73 62.56 3.45
N ARG A 9 5.69 63.08 4.12
CA ARG A 9 4.93 62.36 5.15
C ARG A 9 4.15 61.17 4.60
N TRP A 10 3.53 61.30 3.42
CA TRP A 10 2.85 60.19 2.74
C TRP A 10 3.81 59.06 2.34
N LEU A 11 4.97 59.39 1.77
CA LEU A 11 5.99 58.40 1.41
C LEU A 11 6.60 57.72 2.65
N LEU A 12 6.81 58.46 3.75
CA LEU A 12 7.26 57.89 5.02
C LEU A 12 6.22 56.96 5.65
N MET A 13 4.92 57.29 5.58
CA MET A 13 3.87 56.41 6.08
C MET A 13 3.71 55.15 5.22
N ILE A 14 3.78 55.25 3.89
CA ILE A 14 3.78 54.09 2.99
C ILE A 14 5.00 53.20 3.28
N GLY A 15 6.18 53.79 3.45
CA GLY A 15 7.40 53.07 3.82
C GLY A 15 7.30 52.36 5.17
N LEU A 16 6.74 53.02 6.20
CA LEU A 16 6.51 52.41 7.52
C LEU A 16 5.46 51.29 7.46
N SER A 17 4.41 51.44 6.65
CA SER A 17 3.38 50.42 6.47
C SER A 17 3.91 49.18 5.75
N ILE A 18 4.77 49.36 4.74
CA ILE A 18 5.46 48.25 4.08
C ILE A 18 6.42 47.56 5.05
N LEU A 19 7.16 48.32 5.87
CA LEU A 19 8.09 47.76 6.85
C LEU A 19 7.36 47.01 7.98
N CYS A 20 6.27 47.55 8.52
CA CYS A 20 5.43 46.88 9.51
C CYS A 20 4.73 45.65 8.92
N GLY A 21 4.30 45.71 7.65
CA GLY A 21 3.78 44.56 6.91
C GLY A 21 4.83 43.47 6.72
N LEU A 22 6.08 43.84 6.43
CA LEU A 22 7.22 42.90 6.33
C LEU A 22 7.61 42.29 7.68
N ILE A 23 7.62 43.08 8.76
CA ILE A 23 7.93 42.60 10.12
C ILE A 23 6.80 41.69 10.62
N ALA A 24 5.54 42.05 10.37
CA ALA A 24 4.40 41.19 10.68
C ALA A 24 4.42 39.92 9.84
N TRP A 25 4.77 40.00 8.55
CA TRP A 25 4.96 38.84 7.67
C TRP A 25 6.07 37.93 8.18
N ILE A 26 7.23 38.47 8.57
CA ILE A 26 8.35 37.69 9.15
C ILE A 26 8.00 37.10 10.53
N ALA A 27 7.24 37.81 11.35
CA ALA A 27 6.77 37.32 12.66
C ALA A 27 5.68 36.25 12.53
N TRP A 28 4.86 36.30 11.47
CA TRP A 28 3.84 35.28 11.14
C TRP A 28 4.42 34.08 10.37
N TYR A 29 5.52 34.28 9.63
CA TYR A 29 6.30 33.24 8.96
C TYR A 29 7.29 32.55 9.90
N GLN A 30 7.36 32.93 11.18
CA GLN A 30 8.00 32.09 12.19
C GLN A 30 7.27 30.74 12.14
N PRO A 31 7.93 29.66 11.68
CA PRO A 31 7.34 28.34 11.75
C PRO A 31 6.97 28.15 13.21
N TRP A 32 5.71 27.79 13.49
CA TRP A 32 5.32 27.32 14.80
C TRP A 32 6.41 26.33 15.22
N GLN A 33 7.26 26.74 16.17
CA GLN A 33 8.41 25.93 16.55
C GLN A 33 7.82 24.73 17.29
N GLY A 34 7.43 23.72 16.52
CA GLY A 34 7.08 22.41 17.04
C GLY A 34 8.23 22.02 17.95
N GLY A 35 7.89 21.74 19.21
CA GLY A 35 8.87 21.42 20.24
C GLY A 35 9.91 20.44 19.69
N LYS A 36 11.17 20.65 20.08
CA LYS A 36 12.33 19.88 19.60
C LYS A 36 11.98 18.38 19.54
N LYS A 37 11.82 17.83 18.33
CA LYS A 37 11.47 16.43 18.14
C LYS A 37 12.56 15.52 18.72
N GLU A 38 12.14 14.49 19.46
CA GLU A 38 13.05 13.46 19.95
C GLU A 38 13.50 12.59 18.77
N VAL A 39 14.80 12.58 18.51
CA VAL A 39 15.38 11.78 17.43
C VAL A 39 15.69 10.38 17.94
N VAL A 40 15.06 9.37 17.33
CA VAL A 40 15.24 7.95 17.60
C VAL A 40 15.84 7.28 16.37
N TYR A 41 16.88 6.44 16.56
CA TYR A 41 17.54 5.76 15.45
C TYR A 41 17.04 4.32 15.28
N ILE A 42 16.77 3.94 14.04
CA ILE A 42 16.62 2.54 13.63
C ILE A 42 17.89 2.17 12.87
N GLY A 43 18.54 1.08 13.26
CA GLY A 43 19.73 0.56 12.60
C GLY A 43 19.35 -0.24 11.37
N LEU A 44 20.16 -0.16 10.32
CA LEU A 44 20.12 -1.04 9.17
C LEU A 44 21.50 -1.63 8.96
N ALA A 45 21.62 -2.94 9.10
CA ALA A 45 22.82 -3.68 8.71
C ALA A 45 22.51 -4.46 7.42
N ALA A 46 23.24 -4.16 6.35
CA ALA A 46 23.00 -4.72 5.02
C ALA A 46 24.29 -4.82 4.19
N PRO A 47 24.35 -5.72 3.18
CA PRO A 47 25.49 -5.80 2.27
C PRO A 47 25.43 -4.66 1.25
N LEU A 48 26.04 -3.52 1.57
CA LEU A 48 25.99 -2.31 0.74
C LEU A 48 27.13 -2.24 -0.27
N THR A 49 28.12 -3.11 -0.13
CA THR A 49 29.22 -3.30 -1.09
C THR A 49 29.39 -4.77 -1.47
N GLY A 50 30.16 -5.03 -2.52
CA GLY A 50 30.40 -6.37 -3.04
C GLY A 50 29.27 -6.92 -3.92
N PRO A 51 29.23 -8.24 -4.19
CA PRO A 51 28.32 -8.85 -5.17
C PRO A 51 26.83 -8.69 -4.84
N PHE A 52 26.48 -8.45 -3.58
CA PHE A 52 25.11 -8.32 -3.10
C PHE A 52 24.68 -6.86 -2.82
N ALA A 53 25.46 -5.88 -3.29
CA ALA A 53 25.19 -4.45 -3.07
C ALA A 53 23.79 -4.00 -3.55
N GLU A 54 23.27 -4.57 -4.65
CA GLU A 54 21.91 -4.28 -5.13
C GLU A 54 20.85 -4.68 -4.10
N VAL A 55 21.04 -5.82 -3.43
CA VAL A 55 20.14 -6.32 -2.40
C VAL A 55 20.20 -5.43 -1.16
N GLY A 56 21.40 -5.05 -0.69
CA GLY A 56 21.52 -4.13 0.44
C GLY A 56 20.95 -2.75 0.14
N LEU A 57 21.09 -2.27 -1.11
CA LEU A 57 20.42 -1.05 -1.56
C LEU A 57 18.89 -1.19 -1.53
N SER A 58 18.36 -2.36 -1.90
CA SER A 58 16.93 -2.66 -1.81
C SER A 58 16.43 -2.59 -0.36
N MET A 59 17.16 -3.21 0.59
CA MET A 59 16.86 -3.11 2.02
C MET A 59 16.83 -1.66 2.50
N ARG A 60 17.83 -0.87 2.10
CA ARG A 60 17.94 0.55 2.46
C ARG A 60 16.76 1.37 1.93
N ARG A 61 16.40 1.20 0.66
CA ARG A 61 15.27 1.90 0.04
C ARG A 61 13.95 1.60 0.76
N GLY A 62 13.72 0.33 1.11
CA GLY A 62 12.54 -0.07 1.89
C GLY A 62 12.46 0.65 3.24
N ALA A 63 13.55 0.61 4.01
CA ALA A 63 13.60 1.24 5.32
C ALA A 63 13.49 2.78 5.26
N GLU A 64 14.18 3.41 4.31
CA GLU A 64 14.13 4.87 4.10
C GLU A 64 12.75 5.37 3.70
N LEU A 65 12.05 4.65 2.80
CA LEU A 65 10.70 5.01 2.38
C LEU A 65 9.74 5.01 3.59
N ALA A 66 9.76 3.94 4.39
CA ALA A 66 8.93 3.85 5.59
C ALA A 66 9.21 5.02 6.55
N ILE A 67 10.48 5.28 6.86
CA ILE A 67 10.87 6.41 7.74
C ILE A 67 10.41 7.76 7.17
N SER A 68 10.56 7.97 5.86
CA SER A 68 10.11 9.19 5.18
C SER A 68 8.60 9.37 5.34
N GLU A 69 7.81 8.34 5.09
CA GLU A 69 6.35 8.40 5.21
C GLU A 69 5.90 8.65 6.65
N ILE A 70 6.47 7.93 7.62
CA ILE A 70 6.20 8.09 9.07
C ILE A 70 6.48 9.52 9.53
N ASN A 71 7.64 10.06 9.14
CA ASN A 71 8.04 11.41 9.55
C ASN A 71 7.19 12.49 8.87
N LYS A 72 6.77 12.29 7.61
CA LYS A 72 5.90 13.22 6.86
C LYS A 72 4.47 13.21 7.38
N SER A 73 3.93 12.04 7.74
CA SER A 73 2.58 11.89 8.29
C SER A 73 2.45 12.39 9.73
N ASN A 74 3.59 12.60 10.41
CA ASN A 74 3.64 12.97 11.83
C ASN A 74 2.94 11.95 12.74
N GLU A 75 2.87 10.68 12.33
CA GLU A 75 2.13 9.62 13.04
C GLU A 75 2.74 9.23 14.39
N LEU A 76 3.98 9.65 14.67
CA LEU A 76 4.65 9.47 15.96
C LEU A 76 4.72 10.76 16.81
N GLY A 77 4.00 11.80 16.41
CA GLY A 77 3.93 13.06 17.15
C GLY A 77 5.29 13.74 17.31
N SER A 78 5.82 13.75 18.55
CA SER A 78 7.09 14.39 18.91
C SER A 78 8.33 13.57 18.54
N ILE A 79 8.18 12.35 18.05
CA ILE A 79 9.30 11.47 17.68
C ILE A 79 9.64 11.63 16.20
N GLN A 80 10.93 11.73 15.89
CA GLN A 80 11.47 11.68 14.53
C GLN A 80 12.37 10.46 14.38
N LEU A 81 12.05 9.59 13.42
CA LEU A 81 12.88 8.44 13.10
C LEU A 81 14.05 8.84 12.18
N ARG A 82 15.22 8.25 12.40
CA ARG A 82 16.37 8.31 11.49
C ARG A 82 16.95 6.93 11.28
N LEU A 83 17.53 6.71 10.11
CA LEU A 83 18.23 5.48 9.78
C LEU A 83 19.72 5.63 10.14
N ALA A 84 20.26 4.71 10.94
CA ALA A 84 21.69 4.50 11.10
C ALA A 84 22.06 3.29 10.24
N VAL A 85 23.01 3.44 9.31
CA VAL A 85 23.30 2.41 8.30
C VAL A 85 24.71 1.91 8.49
N ALA A 86 24.90 0.59 8.55
CA ALA A 86 26.19 -0.07 8.58
C ALA A 86 26.29 -1.09 7.44
N ASP A 87 27.42 -1.07 6.72
CA ASP A 87 27.73 -2.02 5.65
C ASP A 87 28.35 -3.28 6.25
N ASP A 88 27.60 -4.37 6.27
CA ASP A 88 28.10 -5.65 6.79
C ASP A 88 28.97 -6.40 5.77
N ARG A 89 29.04 -5.93 4.52
CA ARG A 89 29.82 -6.52 3.42
C ARG A 89 29.62 -8.04 3.32
N SER A 90 28.43 -8.49 3.67
CA SER A 90 28.14 -9.90 3.83
C SER A 90 28.05 -10.59 2.47
N GLY A 91 28.58 -11.81 2.44
CA GLY A 91 28.47 -12.73 1.31
C GLY A 91 27.81 -14.02 1.76
N LEU A 92 27.90 -15.05 0.92
CA LEU A 92 27.34 -16.37 1.21
C LEU A 92 28.08 -17.09 2.36
N GLU A 93 29.28 -16.64 2.71
CA GLU A 93 30.09 -17.16 3.82
C GLU A 93 29.99 -16.32 5.09
N VAL A 94 30.20 -16.95 6.24
CA VAL A 94 30.35 -16.28 7.53
C VAL A 94 31.59 -15.38 7.47
N ASN A 95 31.45 -14.10 7.78
CA ASN A 95 32.58 -13.20 7.93
C ASN A 95 32.45 -12.35 9.19
N ASN A 96 33.58 -11.98 9.80
CA ASN A 96 33.64 -11.13 11.00
C ASN A 96 33.06 -9.71 10.77
N ARG A 97 32.76 -9.35 9.52
CA ARG A 97 32.28 -8.03 9.12
C ARG A 97 30.85 -7.74 9.58
N ALA A 98 30.01 -8.77 9.67
CA ALA A 98 28.67 -8.62 10.26
C ALA A 98 28.74 -8.23 11.74
N GLU A 99 29.71 -8.78 12.48
CA GLU A 99 29.98 -8.41 13.88
C GLU A 99 30.51 -6.97 13.98
N GLU A 100 31.42 -6.57 13.09
CA GLU A 100 31.93 -5.19 13.02
C GLU A 100 30.79 -4.17 12.76
N ALA A 101 29.93 -4.44 11.78
CA ALA A 101 28.76 -3.61 11.49
C ALA A 101 27.79 -3.53 12.68
N ALA A 102 27.60 -4.64 13.40
CA ALA A 102 26.82 -4.65 14.64
C ALA A 102 27.44 -3.75 15.70
N ARG A 103 28.76 -3.85 15.93
CA ARG A 103 29.51 -3.01 16.88
C ARG A 103 29.45 -1.53 16.51
N GLU A 104 29.49 -1.19 15.23
CA GLU A 104 29.29 0.17 14.73
C GLU A 104 27.90 0.70 15.10
N LEU A 105 26.83 -0.07 14.82
CA LEU A 105 25.47 0.34 15.13
C LEU A 105 25.23 0.53 16.63
N VAL A 106 25.66 -0.43 17.47
CA VAL A 106 25.43 -0.35 18.93
C VAL A 106 26.18 0.80 19.60
N SER A 107 27.20 1.37 18.96
CA SER A 107 27.89 2.58 19.46
C SER A 107 26.96 3.80 19.53
N ASN A 108 25.83 3.78 18.82
CA ASN A 108 24.81 4.81 18.90
C ASN A 108 23.86 4.57 20.09
N ASN A 109 24.03 5.34 21.16
CA ASN A 109 23.19 5.25 22.37
C ASN A 109 21.69 5.50 22.12
N LYS A 110 21.31 6.12 21.00
CA LYS A 110 19.91 6.38 20.61
C LYS A 110 19.32 5.33 19.66
N LEU A 111 20.08 4.27 19.39
CA LEU A 111 19.61 3.14 18.59
C LEU A 111 18.48 2.40 19.33
N LEU A 112 17.31 2.25 18.71
CA LEU A 112 16.16 1.58 19.31
C LEU A 112 16.12 0.08 18.96
N ALA A 113 16.40 -0.24 17.70
CA ALA A 113 16.32 -1.57 17.15
C ALA A 113 17.22 -1.65 15.90
N VAL A 114 17.55 -2.85 15.47
CA VAL A 114 18.27 -3.09 14.21
C VAL A 114 17.40 -3.89 13.26
N ILE A 115 17.39 -3.48 12.00
CA ILE A 115 16.85 -4.23 10.87
C ILE A 115 18.05 -4.84 10.13
N GLY A 116 18.09 -6.16 10.01
CA GLY A 116 19.19 -6.87 9.37
C GLY A 116 19.41 -8.26 9.97
N HIS A 117 20.38 -9.02 9.50
CA HIS A 117 21.18 -8.82 8.29
C HIS A 117 20.48 -9.48 7.08
N TYR A 118 21.08 -9.43 5.89
CA TYR A 118 20.49 -10.11 4.72
C TYR A 118 20.58 -11.63 4.84
N PHE A 119 21.79 -12.16 5.12
CA PHE A 119 22.05 -13.60 5.21
C PHE A 119 21.87 -14.14 6.62
N SER A 120 21.32 -15.35 6.74
CA SER A 120 21.23 -16.09 8.02
C SER A 120 22.59 -16.22 8.71
N ALA A 121 23.66 -16.51 7.96
CA ALA A 121 25.01 -16.61 8.50
C ALA A 121 25.50 -15.31 9.17
N SER A 122 25.26 -14.17 8.51
CA SER A 122 25.62 -12.84 9.03
C SER A 122 24.77 -12.45 10.23
N THR A 123 23.47 -12.73 10.18
CA THR A 123 22.56 -12.48 11.30
C THR A 123 22.97 -13.28 12.54
N LEU A 124 23.33 -14.56 12.39
CA LEU A 124 23.80 -15.40 13.49
C LEU A 124 25.14 -14.92 14.08
N ALA A 125 26.05 -14.41 13.24
CA ALA A 125 27.32 -13.84 13.69
C ALA A 125 27.14 -12.52 14.46
N ALA A 126 26.19 -11.68 14.04
CA ALA A 126 25.94 -10.37 14.65
C ALA A 126 25.01 -10.41 15.88
N ALA A 127 24.10 -11.40 15.95
CA ALA A 127 23.10 -11.51 17.01
C ALA A 127 23.66 -11.43 18.45
N PRO A 128 24.80 -12.06 18.80
CA PRO A 128 25.39 -11.93 20.14
C PRO A 128 25.64 -10.48 20.55
N VAL A 129 26.14 -9.64 19.64
CA VAL A 129 26.45 -8.22 19.92
C VAL A 129 25.17 -7.44 20.27
N TYR A 130 24.08 -7.68 19.55
CA TYR A 130 22.79 -7.03 19.84
C TYR A 130 22.17 -7.55 21.14
N GLN A 131 22.28 -8.85 21.40
CA GLN A 131 21.79 -9.50 22.63
C GLN A 131 22.47 -8.93 23.88
N GLU A 132 23.80 -8.83 23.86
CA GLU A 132 24.61 -8.24 24.94
C GLU A 132 24.20 -6.80 25.25
N ASN A 133 23.85 -6.03 24.22
CA ASN A 133 23.43 -4.62 24.32
C ASN A 133 21.90 -4.43 24.51
N ARG A 134 21.15 -5.53 24.62
CA ARG A 134 19.67 -5.54 24.77
C ARG A 134 18.95 -4.76 23.67
N ILE A 135 19.46 -4.81 22.44
CA ILE A 135 18.86 -4.17 21.28
C ILE A 135 18.07 -5.24 20.51
N PRO A 136 16.76 -5.07 20.31
CA PRO A 136 15.98 -6.01 19.51
C PRO A 136 16.45 -5.98 18.04
N LEU A 137 16.66 -7.18 17.49
CA LEU A 137 16.95 -7.41 16.08
C LEU A 137 15.67 -7.85 15.37
N ILE A 138 15.33 -7.18 14.27
CA ILE A 138 14.27 -7.56 13.35
C ILE A 138 14.91 -8.04 12.05
N ALA A 139 14.94 -9.35 11.82
CA ALA A 139 15.45 -9.96 10.61
C ALA A 139 14.40 -9.85 9.47
N PRO A 140 14.68 -9.09 8.39
CA PRO A 140 13.73 -8.95 7.28
C PRO A 140 13.79 -10.13 6.30
N THR A 141 14.92 -10.84 6.23
CA THR A 141 15.20 -11.82 5.18
C THR A 141 15.89 -13.10 5.66
N ALA A 142 16.42 -13.16 6.88
CA ALA A 142 17.10 -14.34 7.38
C ALA A 142 16.09 -15.38 7.88
N THR A 143 16.10 -16.56 7.26
CA THR A 143 15.09 -17.60 7.44
C THR A 143 15.56 -18.76 8.31
N ASN A 144 16.84 -18.84 8.68
CA ASN A 144 17.31 -19.96 9.49
C ASN A 144 16.65 -19.90 10.89
N PRO A 145 15.99 -20.97 11.38
CA PRO A 145 15.29 -20.96 12.67
C PRO A 145 16.17 -20.60 13.88
N ALA A 146 17.50 -20.80 13.78
CA ALA A 146 18.43 -20.41 14.83
C ALA A 146 18.47 -18.90 15.09
N VAL A 147 18.13 -18.06 14.10
CA VAL A 147 18.15 -16.59 14.21
C VAL A 147 17.26 -16.08 15.35
N THR A 148 16.11 -16.70 15.53
CA THR A 148 15.13 -16.37 16.56
C THR A 148 15.15 -17.39 17.70
N GLY A 149 15.35 -18.68 17.38
CA GLY A 149 15.38 -19.76 18.36
C GLY A 149 16.57 -19.76 19.32
N GLN A 150 17.76 -19.32 18.89
CA GLN A 150 18.96 -19.25 19.77
C GLN A 150 19.09 -17.90 20.50
N PHE A 151 18.37 -16.87 20.04
CA PHE A 151 18.56 -15.49 20.49
C PHE A 151 17.22 -14.87 20.91
N PRO A 152 16.76 -15.13 22.15
CA PRO A 152 15.48 -14.62 22.63
C PRO A 152 15.41 -13.09 22.59
N GLY A 153 14.38 -12.56 21.92
CA GLY A 153 14.22 -11.13 21.70
C GLY A 153 14.63 -10.66 20.31
N ASN A 154 15.17 -11.56 19.47
CA ASN A 154 15.19 -11.39 18.03
C ASN A 154 13.82 -11.77 17.45
N PHE A 155 13.43 -11.08 16.38
CA PHE A 155 12.23 -11.36 15.62
C PHE A 155 12.59 -11.50 14.15
N SER A 156 11.89 -12.36 13.43
CA SER A 156 11.99 -12.45 11.96
C SER A 156 10.60 -12.20 11.39
N ILE A 157 10.49 -11.27 10.45
CA ILE A 157 9.21 -10.97 9.78
C ILE A 157 8.97 -11.86 8.56
N ILE A 158 9.98 -12.63 8.16
CA ILE A 158 9.89 -13.64 7.11
C ILE A 158 9.70 -15.04 7.74
N PRO A 159 8.85 -15.90 7.15
CA PRO A 159 8.78 -17.32 7.51
C PRO A 159 10.14 -18.01 7.57
N ASP A 160 10.41 -18.73 8.66
CA ASP A 160 11.64 -19.53 8.79
C ASP A 160 11.68 -20.74 7.84
N ASP A 161 12.87 -21.32 7.66
CA ASP A 161 13.10 -22.47 6.78
C ASP A 161 12.28 -23.68 7.19
N TYR A 162 12.01 -23.85 8.50
CA TYR A 162 11.16 -24.95 8.98
C TYR A 162 9.76 -24.81 8.39
N TYR A 163 9.15 -23.65 8.59
CA TYR A 163 7.79 -23.37 8.17
C TYR A 163 7.66 -23.34 6.64
N GLN A 164 8.63 -22.75 5.95
CA GLN A 164 8.71 -22.80 4.49
C GLN A 164 8.89 -24.22 3.95
N SER A 165 9.72 -25.04 4.58
CA SER A 165 9.94 -26.43 4.14
C SER A 165 8.71 -27.30 4.34
N VAL A 166 8.04 -27.14 5.48
CA VAL A 166 6.77 -27.82 5.75
C VAL A 166 5.75 -27.44 4.68
N PHE A 167 5.62 -26.14 4.38
CA PHE A 167 4.76 -25.67 3.30
C PHE A 167 5.14 -26.27 1.95
N LEU A 168 6.43 -26.22 1.56
CA LEU A 168 6.91 -26.69 0.26
C LEU A 168 6.67 -28.19 0.08
N ALA A 169 6.99 -29.03 1.08
CA ALA A 169 6.77 -30.47 1.00
C ALA A 169 5.29 -30.81 0.80
N ASN A 170 4.41 -30.16 1.58
CA ASN A 170 2.98 -30.32 1.44
C ASN A 170 2.47 -29.75 0.10
N TYR A 171 3.05 -28.66 -0.40
CA TYR A 171 2.66 -28.06 -1.67
C TYR A 171 3.02 -28.95 -2.86
N VAL A 172 4.18 -29.59 -2.82
CA VAL A 172 4.58 -30.58 -3.82
C VAL A 172 3.63 -31.79 -3.81
N LEU A 173 3.35 -32.36 -2.63
CA LEU A 173 2.53 -33.57 -2.49
C LEU A 173 1.03 -33.34 -2.76
N TYR A 174 0.46 -32.26 -2.23
CA TYR A 174 -0.99 -32.02 -2.23
C TYR A 174 -1.44 -30.89 -3.17
N GLY A 175 -0.55 -29.93 -3.44
CA GLY A 175 -0.80 -28.84 -4.38
C GLY A 175 -0.53 -29.25 -5.83
N LEU A 176 0.71 -29.64 -6.11
CA LEU A 176 1.18 -30.07 -7.43
C LEU A 176 0.95 -31.56 -7.72
N MET A 177 0.60 -32.35 -6.70
CA MET A 177 0.35 -33.79 -6.81
C MET A 177 1.54 -34.56 -7.41
N ARG A 178 2.77 -34.19 -7.02
CA ARG A 178 4.01 -34.87 -7.45
C ARG A 178 4.50 -35.80 -6.36
N GLN A 179 4.95 -36.98 -6.76
CA GLN A 179 5.43 -38.03 -5.84
C GLN A 179 6.89 -38.36 -6.06
N LYS A 180 7.39 -38.21 -7.30
CA LYS A 180 8.81 -38.44 -7.63
C LYS A 180 9.59 -37.15 -7.43
N ILE A 181 10.11 -36.96 -6.23
CA ILE A 181 10.76 -35.72 -5.82
C ILE A 181 12.27 -35.94 -5.73
N ALA A 182 13.08 -35.03 -6.28
CA ALA A 182 14.50 -34.95 -5.97
C ALA A 182 14.83 -33.61 -5.29
N VAL A 183 15.94 -33.57 -4.56
CA VAL A 183 16.41 -32.36 -3.89
C VAL A 183 17.85 -32.08 -4.28
N VAL A 184 18.13 -30.84 -4.69
CA VAL A 184 19.49 -30.32 -4.83
C VAL A 184 19.63 -29.17 -3.85
N HIS A 185 20.59 -29.27 -2.94
CA HIS A 185 20.80 -28.26 -1.91
C HIS A 185 22.26 -27.82 -1.84
N SER A 186 22.47 -26.55 -1.51
CA SER A 186 23.82 -26.06 -1.22
C SER A 186 24.29 -26.50 0.17
N ASN A 187 25.60 -26.57 0.37
CA ASN A 187 26.24 -26.80 1.67
C ASN A 187 26.18 -25.59 2.63
N THR A 188 25.52 -24.49 2.25
CA THR A 188 25.33 -23.30 3.09
C THR A 188 24.36 -23.58 4.25
N ALA A 189 24.40 -22.74 5.29
CA ALA A 189 23.46 -22.84 6.42
C ALA A 189 21.98 -22.74 5.99
N TYR A 190 21.68 -21.94 4.97
CA TYR A 190 20.33 -21.85 4.39
C TYR A 190 19.96 -23.14 3.64
N GLY A 191 20.80 -23.58 2.70
CA GLY A 191 20.52 -24.76 1.89
C GLY A 191 20.36 -26.04 2.71
N ARG A 192 21.22 -26.24 3.70
CA ARG A 192 21.11 -27.39 4.62
C ARG A 192 19.85 -27.33 5.46
N SER A 193 19.53 -26.17 6.04
CA SER A 193 18.33 -25.97 6.87
C SER A 193 17.05 -26.30 6.10
N LEU A 194 16.87 -25.72 4.90
CA LEU A 194 15.69 -25.97 4.06
C LEU A 194 15.61 -27.46 3.63
N ASN A 195 16.73 -28.06 3.22
CA ASN A 195 16.78 -29.47 2.86
C ASN A 195 16.41 -30.41 4.03
N THR A 196 16.95 -30.15 5.22
CA THR A 196 16.69 -30.96 6.41
C THR A 196 15.21 -30.96 6.77
N TYR A 197 14.58 -29.79 6.85
CA TYR A 197 13.17 -29.71 7.22
C TYR A 197 12.24 -30.21 6.13
N PHE A 198 12.60 -30.04 4.85
CA PHE A 198 11.79 -30.53 3.74
C PHE A 198 11.75 -32.06 3.70
N ASN A 199 12.90 -32.72 3.77
CA ASN A 199 12.93 -34.19 3.78
C ASN A 199 12.25 -34.76 5.02
N ARG A 200 12.42 -34.11 6.19
CA ARG A 200 11.69 -34.49 7.40
C ARG A 200 10.18 -34.42 7.21
N GLU A 201 9.67 -33.35 6.61
CA GLU A 201 8.23 -33.25 6.34
C GLU A 201 7.77 -34.28 5.30
N LEU A 202 8.55 -34.54 4.25
CA LEU A 202 8.24 -35.61 3.31
C LEU A 202 8.08 -36.95 4.01
N GLU A 203 9.00 -37.30 4.92
CA GLU A 203 8.92 -38.54 5.71
C GLU A 203 7.69 -38.58 6.61
N VAL A 204 7.34 -37.46 7.27
CA VAL A 204 6.11 -37.34 8.08
C VAL A 204 4.85 -37.58 7.23
N GLN A 205 4.86 -37.14 5.98
CA GLN A 205 3.76 -37.35 5.02
C GLN A 205 3.84 -38.72 4.31
N GLY A 206 4.79 -39.59 4.68
CA GLY A 206 4.96 -40.94 4.12
C GLY A 206 5.66 -40.98 2.76
N GLY A 207 6.23 -39.87 2.31
CA GLY A 207 7.04 -39.76 1.09
C GLY A 207 8.55 -39.86 1.36
N LYS A 208 9.33 -39.94 0.29
CA LYS A 208 10.80 -39.88 0.34
C LYS A 208 11.34 -39.29 -0.96
N ALA A 209 12.40 -38.49 -0.88
CA ALA A 209 13.11 -38.05 -2.07
C ALA A 209 13.80 -39.23 -2.80
N LEU A 210 13.69 -39.28 -4.13
CA LEU A 210 14.42 -40.22 -4.98
C LEU A 210 15.93 -40.05 -4.82
N GLN A 211 16.36 -38.79 -4.71
CA GLN A 211 17.75 -38.40 -4.57
C GLN A 211 17.83 -37.08 -3.80
N VAL A 212 18.83 -37.00 -2.92
CA VAL A 212 19.28 -35.75 -2.30
C VAL A 212 20.72 -35.52 -2.73
N VAL A 213 21.01 -34.34 -3.30
CA VAL A 213 22.33 -33.96 -3.80
C VAL A 213 22.78 -32.72 -3.04
N GLU A 214 23.91 -32.80 -2.34
CA GLU A 214 24.59 -31.63 -1.78
C GLU A 214 25.60 -31.10 -2.81
N VAL A 215 25.60 -29.79 -3.03
CA VAL A 215 26.54 -29.08 -3.93
C VAL A 215 27.21 -27.92 -3.21
N ASP A 216 28.34 -27.45 -3.75
CA ASP A 216 28.97 -26.22 -3.24
C ASP A 216 28.04 -25.00 -3.44
N GLY A 217 27.84 -24.18 -2.40
CA GLY A 217 26.95 -23.02 -2.47
C GLY A 217 27.59 -21.71 -2.96
N VAL A 218 28.92 -21.65 -3.02
CA VAL A 218 29.70 -20.45 -3.30
C VAL A 218 30.35 -20.54 -4.68
N ASN A 219 31.03 -21.65 -4.97
CA ASN A 219 31.77 -21.92 -6.19
C ASN A 219 31.16 -23.10 -6.97
N PHE A 220 29.84 -23.21 -6.93
CA PHE A 220 29.08 -24.29 -7.57
C PHE A 220 29.49 -24.50 -9.03
N ARG A 221 29.74 -25.75 -9.41
CA ARG A 221 29.89 -26.16 -10.80
C ARG A 221 28.84 -27.19 -11.16
N ALA A 222 28.13 -26.98 -12.26
CA ALA A 222 27.01 -27.83 -12.64
C ALA A 222 27.42 -29.28 -12.93
N GLU A 223 28.69 -29.53 -13.25
CA GLU A 223 29.28 -30.86 -13.40
C GLU A 223 29.20 -31.72 -12.14
N GLU A 224 29.08 -31.11 -10.94
CA GLU A 224 28.82 -31.82 -9.68
C GLU A 224 27.52 -32.64 -9.73
N LEU A 225 26.57 -32.29 -10.61
CA LEU A 225 25.30 -33.00 -10.77
C LEU A 225 25.39 -34.22 -11.68
N LEU A 226 26.47 -34.38 -12.46
CA LEU A 226 26.58 -35.44 -13.46
C LEU A 226 26.40 -36.86 -12.90
N PRO A 227 26.95 -37.22 -11.71
CA PRO A 227 26.73 -38.54 -11.11
C PRO A 227 25.27 -38.81 -10.74
N HIS A 228 24.47 -37.76 -10.58
CA HIS A 228 23.09 -37.82 -10.11
C HIS A 228 22.07 -37.66 -11.24
N LEU A 229 22.53 -37.41 -12.48
CA LEU A 229 21.68 -37.05 -13.62
C LEU A 229 20.56 -38.06 -13.87
N LYS A 230 20.85 -39.36 -13.73
CA LYS A 230 19.83 -40.41 -13.88
C LYS A 230 18.68 -40.24 -12.88
N ALA A 231 18.99 -40.11 -11.59
CA ALA A 231 17.95 -39.95 -10.57
C ALA A 231 17.20 -38.62 -10.73
N LEU A 232 17.89 -37.55 -11.12
CA LEU A 232 17.28 -36.26 -11.43
C LEU A 232 16.34 -36.34 -12.65
N SER A 233 16.64 -37.18 -13.64
CA SER A 233 15.78 -37.40 -14.80
C SER A 233 14.52 -38.21 -14.52
N GLU A 234 14.50 -38.99 -13.43
CA GLU A 234 13.33 -39.76 -12.99
C GLU A 234 12.38 -38.93 -12.12
N ALA A 235 12.82 -37.76 -11.65
CA ALA A 235 12.01 -36.86 -10.85
C ALA A 235 10.93 -36.16 -11.69
N GLU A 236 9.73 -36.05 -11.12
CA GLU A 236 8.68 -35.17 -11.64
C GLU A 236 8.92 -33.71 -11.23
N ILE A 237 9.60 -33.51 -10.09
CA ILE A 237 9.90 -32.19 -9.55
C ILE A 237 11.21 -32.20 -8.75
N ILE A 238 11.98 -31.12 -8.88
CA ILE A 238 13.25 -30.92 -8.18
C ILE A 238 13.12 -29.71 -7.26
N LEU A 239 13.30 -29.94 -5.96
CA LEU A 239 13.47 -28.86 -4.99
C LEU A 239 14.90 -28.32 -5.07
N LEU A 240 15.03 -27.00 -5.19
CA LEU A 240 16.29 -26.27 -5.17
C LEU A 240 16.43 -25.51 -3.84
N ALA A 241 17.15 -26.10 -2.90
CA ALA A 241 17.44 -25.52 -1.59
C ALA A 241 18.79 -24.76 -1.62
N MET A 242 18.80 -23.63 -2.31
CA MET A 242 19.98 -22.81 -2.54
C MET A 242 19.58 -21.38 -2.93
N ASN A 243 20.56 -20.49 -3.03
CA ASN A 243 20.31 -19.12 -3.49
C ASN A 243 19.91 -19.06 -4.98
N TYR A 244 19.37 -17.92 -5.41
CA TYR A 244 18.92 -17.73 -6.78
C TYR A 244 20.00 -17.91 -7.86
N THR A 245 21.27 -17.61 -7.57
CA THR A 245 22.38 -17.76 -8.55
C THR A 245 22.73 -19.22 -8.80
N GLY A 246 22.84 -20.01 -7.74
CA GLY A 246 23.04 -21.45 -7.81
C GLY A 246 21.85 -22.13 -8.49
N ALA A 247 20.63 -21.78 -8.08
CA ALA A 247 19.41 -22.33 -8.65
C ALA A 247 19.31 -22.05 -10.16
N ALA A 248 19.60 -20.82 -10.59
CA ALA A 248 19.63 -20.48 -12.02
C ALA A 248 20.65 -21.32 -12.79
N THR A 249 21.82 -21.58 -12.21
CA THR A 249 22.88 -22.41 -12.83
C THR A 249 22.43 -23.87 -12.95
N VAL A 250 21.85 -24.43 -11.88
CA VAL A 250 21.30 -25.80 -11.87
C VAL A 250 20.20 -25.96 -12.93
N ILE A 251 19.22 -25.04 -12.95
CA ILE A 251 18.07 -25.12 -13.86
C ILE A 251 18.52 -25.05 -15.32
N LYS A 252 19.38 -24.09 -15.66
CA LYS A 252 19.93 -23.96 -17.02
C LYS A 252 20.57 -25.27 -17.47
N TRP A 253 21.48 -25.79 -16.65
CA TRP A 253 22.22 -26.99 -16.98
C TRP A 253 21.32 -28.22 -17.11
N LEU A 254 20.38 -28.43 -16.19
CA LEU A 254 19.45 -29.57 -16.26
C LEU A 254 18.50 -29.47 -17.46
N LYS A 255 17.97 -28.27 -17.77
CA LYS A 255 17.14 -28.05 -18.97
C LYS A 255 17.95 -28.27 -20.25
N ASP A 256 19.21 -27.83 -20.33
CA ASP A 256 20.10 -28.09 -21.47
C ASP A 256 20.41 -29.59 -21.66
N LYS A 257 20.33 -30.40 -20.59
CA LYS A 257 20.43 -31.86 -20.63
C LYS A 257 19.09 -32.56 -20.93
N GLY A 258 18.02 -31.81 -21.19
CA GLY A 258 16.71 -32.36 -21.54
C GLY A 258 15.92 -32.89 -20.34
N ILE A 259 16.23 -32.45 -19.11
CA ILE A 259 15.47 -32.84 -17.92
C ILE A 259 14.12 -32.12 -17.93
N ALA A 260 13.04 -32.92 -17.92
CA ALA A 260 11.66 -32.43 -18.02
C ALA A 260 11.00 -32.11 -16.67
N ALA A 261 11.70 -32.34 -15.55
CA ALA A 261 11.17 -32.11 -14.21
C ALA A 261 10.76 -30.64 -14.00
N ASP A 262 9.68 -30.44 -13.24
CA ASP A 262 9.33 -29.13 -12.70
C ASP A 262 10.39 -28.70 -11.66
N PHE A 263 10.53 -27.40 -11.41
CA PHE A 263 11.46 -26.88 -10.40
C PHE A 263 10.70 -26.07 -9.35
N ILE A 264 11.07 -26.24 -8.08
CA ILE A 264 10.52 -25.48 -6.97
C ILE A 264 11.63 -25.06 -5.99
N GLY A 265 11.48 -23.92 -5.31
CA GLY A 265 12.43 -23.50 -4.28
C GLY A 265 11.84 -22.58 -3.22
N GLY A 266 12.68 -22.23 -2.25
CA GLY A 266 12.36 -21.27 -1.20
C GLY A 266 12.29 -19.82 -1.70
N GLU A 267 12.18 -18.90 -0.75
CA GLU A 267 11.99 -17.47 -0.98
C GLU A 267 13.11 -16.81 -1.81
N SER A 268 14.32 -17.35 -1.76
CA SER A 268 15.45 -16.85 -2.55
C SER A 268 15.17 -16.82 -4.05
N LEU A 269 14.36 -17.78 -4.57
CA LEU A 269 13.97 -17.83 -5.98
C LEU A 269 12.80 -16.89 -6.30
N GLY A 270 11.99 -16.50 -5.31
CA GLY A 270 10.75 -15.75 -5.46
C GLY A 270 10.92 -14.26 -5.75
N GLY A 271 11.85 -13.88 -6.63
CA GLY A 271 12.13 -12.47 -6.92
C GLY A 271 12.76 -12.20 -8.28
N PRO A 272 12.85 -10.92 -8.66
CA PRO A 272 13.36 -10.52 -9.98
C PRO A 272 14.84 -10.85 -10.18
N HIS A 273 15.64 -10.96 -9.11
CA HIS A 273 17.03 -11.39 -9.18
C HIS A 273 17.19 -12.81 -9.74
N PHE A 274 16.30 -13.73 -9.36
CA PHE A 274 16.26 -15.08 -9.90
C PHE A 274 15.89 -15.08 -11.38
N ILE A 275 14.83 -14.34 -11.76
CA ILE A 275 14.39 -14.23 -13.14
C ILE A 275 15.52 -13.68 -14.02
N ARG A 276 16.21 -12.61 -13.60
CA ARG A 276 17.38 -12.07 -14.34
C ARG A 276 18.50 -13.10 -14.47
N SER A 277 18.75 -13.88 -13.42
CA SER A 277 19.81 -14.88 -13.41
C SER A 277 19.48 -16.09 -14.29
N ALA A 278 18.24 -16.58 -14.25
CA ALA A 278 17.79 -17.76 -14.98
C ALA A 278 17.37 -17.45 -16.43
N GLY A 279 16.91 -16.23 -16.73
CA GLY A 279 16.43 -15.83 -18.06
C GLY A 279 15.23 -16.67 -18.50
N ILE A 280 15.21 -17.10 -19.75
CA ILE A 280 14.14 -17.96 -20.31
C ILE A 280 13.96 -19.28 -19.54
N TYR A 281 15.03 -19.75 -18.87
CA TYR A 281 14.99 -20.99 -18.10
C TYR A 281 14.20 -20.85 -16.81
N ALA A 282 13.85 -19.63 -16.39
CA ALA A 282 12.99 -19.38 -15.24
C ALA A 282 11.54 -19.84 -15.47
N GLU A 283 11.09 -19.96 -16.72
CA GLU A 283 9.69 -20.28 -17.04
C GLU A 283 9.25 -21.59 -16.37
N ASN A 284 8.05 -21.57 -15.79
CA ASN A 284 7.41 -22.65 -15.02
C ASN A 284 8.12 -23.04 -13.71
N VAL A 285 9.06 -22.23 -13.22
CA VAL A 285 9.65 -22.43 -11.89
C VAL A 285 8.69 -21.93 -10.81
N TYR A 286 8.44 -22.77 -9.82
CA TYR A 286 7.67 -22.44 -8.63
C TYR A 286 8.59 -21.92 -7.51
N ALA A 287 8.13 -20.95 -6.72
CA ALA A 287 8.89 -20.51 -5.56
C ALA A 287 7.98 -19.98 -4.45
N VAL A 288 8.39 -20.17 -3.19
CA VAL A 288 7.86 -19.31 -2.13
C VAL A 288 8.15 -17.88 -2.53
N THR A 289 7.11 -17.04 -2.55
CA THR A 289 7.23 -15.68 -3.08
C THR A 289 6.67 -14.73 -2.02
N PRO A 290 7.52 -14.14 -1.16
CA PRO A 290 7.07 -13.32 -0.04
C PRO A 290 6.33 -12.04 -0.47
N TYR A 291 6.50 -11.64 -1.74
CA TYR A 291 5.84 -10.50 -2.33
C TYR A 291 5.24 -10.85 -3.69
N LEU A 292 3.92 -11.04 -3.73
CA LEU A 292 3.15 -11.33 -4.94
C LEU A 292 2.04 -10.28 -5.13
N PRO A 293 2.31 -9.17 -5.84
CA PRO A 293 1.38 -8.04 -5.98
C PRO A 293 -0.05 -8.42 -6.35
N ASN A 294 -0.24 -9.46 -7.17
CA ASN A 294 -1.55 -9.96 -7.59
C ASN A 294 -2.45 -10.43 -6.41
N LEU A 295 -1.85 -10.82 -5.29
CA LEU A 295 -2.52 -11.25 -4.07
C LEU A 295 -2.70 -10.11 -3.06
N LEU A 296 -2.07 -8.96 -3.28
CA LEU A 296 -1.96 -7.93 -2.27
C LEU A 296 -3.02 -6.83 -2.44
N GLY A 297 -3.50 -6.32 -1.30
CA GLY A 297 -4.54 -5.31 -1.23
C GLY A 297 -4.10 -3.88 -1.57
N GLU A 298 -4.99 -2.93 -1.28
CA GLU A 298 -4.79 -1.50 -1.52
C GLU A 298 -3.51 -0.94 -0.87
N SER A 299 -3.12 -1.46 0.28
CA SER A 299 -1.91 -1.07 1.02
C SER A 299 -0.63 -1.33 0.21
N ALA A 300 -0.52 -2.52 -0.38
CA ALA A 300 0.63 -2.91 -1.20
C ALA A 300 0.77 -2.05 -2.45
N ARG A 301 -0.35 -1.75 -3.10
CA ARG A 301 -0.39 -0.88 -4.29
C ARG A 301 0.01 0.55 -4.01
N ARG A 302 -0.43 1.09 -2.87
CA ARG A 302 -0.01 2.42 -2.43
C ARG A 302 1.49 2.45 -2.15
N TYR A 303 1.99 1.41 -1.49
CA TYR A 303 3.41 1.22 -1.28
C TYR A 303 4.17 1.14 -2.62
N GLU A 304 3.72 0.34 -3.59
CA GLU A 304 4.33 0.26 -4.92
C GLU A 304 4.36 1.62 -5.61
N ALA A 305 3.24 2.33 -5.65
CA ALA A 305 3.16 3.64 -6.28
C ALA A 305 4.14 4.64 -5.64
N ASN A 306 4.19 4.70 -4.32
CA ASN A 306 5.11 5.56 -3.58
C ASN A 306 6.57 5.15 -3.81
N PHE A 307 6.85 3.86 -3.85
CA PHE A 307 8.19 3.32 -4.08
C PHE A 307 8.68 3.63 -5.50
N VAL A 308 7.84 3.42 -6.51
CA VAL A 308 8.13 3.77 -7.92
C VAL A 308 8.30 5.28 -8.07
N GLN A 309 7.42 6.09 -7.48
CA GLN A 309 7.54 7.55 -7.52
C GLN A 309 8.87 8.03 -6.92
N THR A 310 9.32 7.39 -5.84
CA THR A 310 10.53 7.80 -5.11
C THR A 310 11.81 7.29 -5.77
N TYR A 311 11.84 6.04 -6.21
CA TYR A 311 13.06 5.34 -6.63
C TYR A 311 13.12 4.98 -8.12
N GLN A 312 12.05 5.24 -8.88
CA GLN A 312 11.96 4.94 -10.32
C GLN A 312 12.20 3.46 -10.65
N THR A 313 11.85 2.57 -9.72
CA THR A 313 11.92 1.12 -9.86
C THR A 313 10.80 0.48 -9.04
N ASN A 314 10.36 -0.71 -9.43
CA ASN A 314 9.42 -1.49 -8.63
C ASN A 314 10.11 -2.00 -7.34
N PRO A 315 9.36 -2.12 -6.22
CA PRO A 315 9.87 -2.78 -5.03
C PRO A 315 10.01 -4.29 -5.27
N ASP A 316 11.01 -4.89 -4.64
CA ASP A 316 11.11 -6.34 -4.48
C ASP A 316 10.72 -6.75 -3.06
N TRP A 317 10.67 -8.05 -2.77
CA TRP A 317 10.30 -8.55 -1.44
C TRP A 317 11.28 -8.13 -0.33
N VAL A 318 12.55 -7.85 -0.67
CA VAL A 318 13.59 -7.44 0.29
C VAL A 318 13.35 -6.00 0.75
N ALA A 319 13.05 -5.10 -0.19
CA ALA A 319 12.61 -3.74 0.11
C ALA A 319 11.29 -3.76 0.88
N THR A 320 10.32 -4.57 0.47
CA THR A 320 9.01 -4.67 1.14
C THR A 320 9.16 -5.10 2.59
N HIS A 321 9.92 -6.15 2.88
CA HIS A 321 10.13 -6.60 4.25
C HIS A 321 10.90 -5.56 5.08
N SER A 322 11.92 -4.91 4.52
CA SER A 322 12.65 -3.85 5.24
C SER A 322 11.74 -2.65 5.56
N TYR A 323 10.81 -2.31 4.65
CA TYR A 323 9.76 -1.32 4.88
C TYR A 323 8.80 -1.78 6.00
N GLU A 324 8.32 -3.02 5.95
CA GLU A 324 7.43 -3.59 6.98
C GLU A 324 8.08 -3.65 8.36
N ALA A 325 9.38 -3.98 8.45
CA ALA A 325 10.12 -4.00 9.70
C ALA A 325 10.15 -2.61 10.35
N VAL A 326 10.34 -1.55 9.58
CA VAL A 326 10.24 -0.17 10.08
C VAL A 326 8.81 0.15 10.53
N ARG A 327 7.79 -0.19 9.72
CA ARG A 327 6.38 0.07 10.07
C ARG A 327 5.97 -0.68 11.34
N LEU A 328 6.42 -1.92 11.52
CA LEU A 328 6.22 -2.72 12.74
C LEU A 328 6.85 -2.02 13.96
N LEU A 329 8.07 -1.52 13.84
CA LEU A 329 8.71 -0.74 14.90
C LEU A 329 7.97 0.56 15.19
N ALA A 330 7.45 1.25 14.17
CA ALA A 330 6.63 2.43 14.35
C ALA A 330 5.33 2.13 15.11
N SER A 331 4.65 1.02 14.77
CA SER A 331 3.48 0.54 15.52
C SER A 331 3.83 0.23 16.98
N ALA A 332 4.98 -0.40 17.25
CA ALA A 332 5.44 -0.63 18.61
C ALA A 332 5.68 0.69 19.36
N ILE A 333 6.34 1.66 18.74
CA ILE A 333 6.60 2.99 19.34
C ILE A 333 5.29 3.71 19.66
N GLN A 334 4.29 3.64 18.79
CA GLN A 334 2.97 4.24 19.06
C GLN A 334 2.30 3.63 20.29
N GLN A 335 2.45 2.33 20.50
CA GLN A 335 1.79 1.61 21.60
C GLN A 335 2.54 1.74 22.93
N VAL A 336 3.86 1.70 22.92
CA VAL A 336 4.67 1.56 24.15
C VAL A 336 5.83 2.54 24.28
N GLY A 337 5.97 3.49 23.35
CA GLY A 337 7.06 4.45 23.29
C GLY A 337 8.39 3.86 22.77
N PRO A 338 9.41 4.72 22.53
CA PRO A 338 10.69 4.32 21.94
C PRO A 338 11.65 3.73 22.99
N VAL A 339 11.20 2.74 23.76
CA VAL A 339 12.01 2.07 24.79
C VAL A 339 12.31 0.64 24.34
N ARG A 340 13.59 0.29 24.19
CA ARG A 340 14.06 -1.02 23.67
C ARG A 340 13.35 -2.21 24.33
N ALA A 341 13.30 -2.22 25.66
CA ALA A 341 12.69 -3.29 26.43
C ALA A 341 11.17 -3.38 26.21
N SER A 342 10.48 -2.24 26.17
CA SER A 342 9.04 -2.17 25.93
C SER A 342 8.69 -2.62 24.52
N VAL A 343 9.43 -2.15 23.51
CA VAL A 343 9.26 -2.58 22.11
C VAL A 343 9.44 -4.09 21.99
N ARG A 344 10.54 -4.64 22.55
CA ARG A 344 10.80 -6.08 22.55
C ARG A 344 9.67 -6.88 23.22
N GLN A 345 9.18 -6.41 24.36
CA GLN A 345 8.09 -7.06 25.09
C GLN A 345 6.76 -6.98 24.35
N TRP A 346 6.49 -5.88 23.66
CA TRP A 346 5.28 -5.72 22.86
C TRP A 346 5.28 -6.70 21.68
N LEU A 347 6.40 -6.78 20.94
CA LEU A 347 6.55 -7.72 19.83
C LEU A 347 6.38 -9.19 20.27
N SER A 348 6.91 -9.58 21.44
CA SER A 348 6.77 -10.95 21.95
C SER A 348 5.34 -11.35 22.34
N LYS A 349 4.37 -10.42 22.32
CA LYS A 349 2.97 -10.67 22.63
C LYS A 349 2.10 -10.89 21.40
N ILE A 350 2.63 -10.61 20.20
CA ILE A 350 1.90 -10.73 18.92
C ILE A 350 2.01 -12.18 18.44
N LEU A 351 1.35 -13.10 19.14
CA LEU A 351 1.53 -14.55 18.94
C LEU A 351 0.43 -15.22 18.12
N ARG A 352 -0.64 -14.48 17.81
CA ARG A 352 -1.83 -15.03 17.16
C ARG A 352 -2.27 -14.14 16.01
N GLU A 353 -2.94 -14.74 15.06
CA GLU A 353 -3.47 -14.05 13.87
C GLU A 353 -4.48 -12.95 14.26
N GLU A 354 -5.21 -13.12 15.38
CA GLU A 354 -6.16 -12.09 15.85
C GLU A 354 -5.46 -10.85 16.46
N ASP A 355 -4.21 -11.00 16.88
CA ASP A 355 -3.38 -9.92 17.42
C ASP A 355 -2.45 -9.35 16.34
N ALA A 356 -2.51 -9.87 15.11
CA ALA A 356 -1.55 -9.59 14.04
C ALA A 356 -1.58 -8.13 13.60
N ILE A 357 -0.42 -7.66 13.14
CA ILE A 357 -0.28 -6.35 12.52
C ILE A 357 -0.56 -6.48 11.03
N ASP A 358 -1.48 -5.67 10.53
CA ASP A 358 -1.74 -5.55 9.09
C ASP A 358 -0.48 -5.09 8.38
N SER A 359 0.02 -5.92 7.46
CA SER A 359 1.21 -5.64 6.68
C SER A 359 0.96 -5.86 5.19
N ILE A 360 1.89 -5.44 4.35
CA ILE A 360 1.80 -5.58 2.89
C ILE A 360 1.69 -7.06 2.50
N GLY A 361 2.49 -7.93 3.13
CA GLY A 361 2.50 -9.38 2.93
C GLY A 361 1.44 -10.15 3.71
N GLY A 362 0.38 -9.49 4.20
CA GLY A 362 -0.70 -10.11 5.00
C GLY A 362 -0.56 -9.90 6.52
N PRO A 363 -1.33 -10.61 7.36
CA PRO A 363 -1.25 -10.45 8.81
C PRO A 363 0.11 -10.92 9.36
N LEU A 364 0.83 -10.03 10.04
CA LEU A 364 2.13 -10.31 10.66
C LEU A 364 1.97 -10.62 12.15
N TYR A 365 2.32 -11.85 12.52
CA TYR A 365 2.41 -12.34 13.89
C TYR A 365 3.53 -13.37 14.00
N PHE A 366 3.98 -13.61 15.22
CA PHE A 366 5.15 -14.44 15.51
C PHE A 366 4.75 -15.73 16.23
N ASP A 367 5.62 -16.72 16.17
CA ASP A 367 5.61 -17.82 17.14
C ASP A 367 6.29 -17.42 18.45
N SER A 368 6.35 -18.35 19.41
CA SER A 368 6.99 -18.14 20.70
C SER A 368 8.50 -17.85 20.62
N ASN A 369 9.15 -18.19 19.50
CA ASN A 369 10.57 -17.92 19.28
C ASN A 369 10.79 -16.54 18.66
N GLY A 370 9.75 -15.88 18.13
CA GLY A 370 9.85 -14.62 17.40
C GLY A 370 9.92 -14.79 15.88
N SER A 371 9.69 -15.99 15.35
CA SER A 371 9.65 -16.28 13.91
C SER A 371 8.27 -15.99 13.31
N SER A 372 8.21 -15.43 12.11
CA SER A 372 6.93 -15.09 11.47
C SER A 372 6.10 -16.34 11.16
N ARG A 373 4.80 -16.23 11.41
CA ARG A 373 3.77 -17.23 11.06
C ARG A 373 2.76 -16.68 10.06
N ARG A 374 3.11 -15.60 9.36
CA ARG A 374 2.29 -15.07 8.25
C ARG A 374 2.07 -16.14 7.17
N PRO A 375 0.91 -16.15 6.49
CA PRO A 375 0.66 -17.08 5.39
C PRO A 375 1.74 -17.03 4.30
N ILE A 376 2.12 -18.21 3.79
CA ILE A 376 3.08 -18.33 2.69
C ILE A 376 2.31 -18.33 1.36
N ALA A 377 2.76 -17.48 0.44
CA ALA A 377 2.29 -17.48 -0.93
C ALA A 377 3.31 -18.15 -1.87
N ILE A 378 2.81 -18.86 -2.87
CA ILE A 378 3.62 -19.55 -3.87
C ILE A 378 3.38 -18.93 -5.25
N GLY A 379 4.46 -18.51 -5.89
CA GLY A 379 4.47 -17.98 -7.25
C GLY A 379 4.91 -19.04 -8.25
N GLU A 380 4.53 -18.82 -9.51
CA GLU A 380 5.02 -19.52 -10.68
C GLU A 380 5.52 -18.48 -11.69
N VAL A 381 6.68 -18.71 -12.30
CA VAL A 381 7.16 -17.84 -13.36
C VAL A 381 6.38 -18.10 -14.65
N LYS A 382 5.67 -17.07 -15.12
CA LYS A 382 4.98 -17.04 -16.41
C LYS A 382 5.35 -15.77 -17.17
N GLY A 383 5.86 -15.90 -18.40
CA GLY A 383 6.24 -14.76 -19.21
C GLY A 383 7.28 -13.86 -18.53
N GLY A 384 8.24 -14.47 -17.83
CA GLY A 384 9.32 -13.74 -17.16
C GLY A 384 8.91 -12.95 -15.91
N ARG A 385 7.77 -13.27 -15.28
CA ARG A 385 7.32 -12.69 -14.00
C ARG A 385 6.73 -13.76 -13.09
N PHE A 386 6.89 -13.58 -11.79
CA PHE A 386 6.12 -14.37 -10.84
C PHE A 386 4.66 -13.93 -10.86
N VAL A 387 3.77 -14.87 -11.15
CA VAL A 387 2.33 -14.76 -10.93
C VAL A 387 1.94 -15.75 -9.84
N PRO A 388 0.82 -15.58 -9.13
CA PRO A 388 0.36 -16.58 -8.18
C PRO A 388 0.23 -17.93 -8.86
N ALA A 389 0.79 -18.98 -8.26
CA ALA A 389 0.60 -20.32 -8.78
C ALA A 389 -0.90 -20.68 -8.73
N ARG A 390 -1.32 -21.55 -9.65
CA ARG A 390 -2.70 -22.04 -9.81
C ARG A 390 -3.41 -22.46 -8.52
N PHE A 391 -2.68 -22.92 -7.52
CA PHE A 391 -3.21 -23.22 -6.19
C PHE A 391 -2.43 -22.46 -5.13
N GLN A 392 -3.15 -21.99 -4.12
CA GLN A 392 -2.56 -21.52 -2.86
C GLN A 392 -3.04 -22.43 -1.72
N PHE A 393 -2.41 -22.29 -0.57
CA PHE A 393 -2.87 -22.94 0.66
C PHE A 393 -3.46 -21.90 1.60
N THR A 394 -4.70 -22.15 2.02
CA THR A 394 -5.41 -21.29 2.98
C THR A 394 -5.68 -22.08 4.25
N TYR A 395 -5.31 -21.51 5.40
CA TYR A 395 -5.68 -22.09 6.70
C TYR A 395 -7.19 -22.07 6.89
N VAL A 396 -7.72 -23.17 7.41
CA VAL A 396 -9.15 -23.26 7.72
C VAL A 396 -9.40 -22.59 9.07
N LYS A 397 -10.21 -21.53 9.07
CA LYS A 397 -10.51 -20.74 10.28
C LYS A 397 -11.33 -21.53 11.31
N TYR A 398 -12.23 -22.40 10.84
CA TYR A 398 -13.09 -23.22 11.70
C TYR A 398 -12.94 -24.72 11.35
N PRO A 399 -11.89 -25.38 11.86
CA PRO A 399 -11.66 -26.81 11.65
C PRO A 399 -12.85 -27.70 12.01
N GLU A 400 -13.66 -27.30 12.99
CA GLU A 400 -14.86 -28.03 13.41
C GLU A 400 -15.93 -28.14 12.31
N LEU A 401 -15.91 -27.23 11.34
CA LEU A 401 -16.80 -27.25 10.16
C LEU A 401 -16.29 -28.20 9.06
N VAL A 402 -15.06 -28.70 9.16
CA VAL A 402 -14.40 -29.53 8.12
C VAL A 402 -14.95 -30.95 8.05
N LYS A 403 -15.91 -31.35 8.90
CA LYS A 403 -16.64 -32.63 8.75
C LYS A 403 -18.17 -32.44 8.77
N ALA A 404 -18.73 -32.09 7.62
CA ALA A 404 -20.15 -32.29 7.26
C ALA A 404 -20.43 -32.36 5.73
N ARG A 405 -19.42 -32.24 4.86
CA ARG A 405 -19.57 -32.51 3.42
C ARG A 405 -18.60 -33.63 3.01
N LYS A 406 -19.14 -34.69 2.42
CA LYS A 406 -18.38 -35.81 1.83
C LYS A 406 -17.52 -35.40 0.62
N ASP A 407 -17.47 -34.10 0.28
CA ASP A 407 -16.74 -33.54 -0.86
C ASP A 407 -15.36 -32.94 -0.47
N SER A 408 -14.86 -33.18 0.75
CA SER A 408 -13.62 -32.60 1.29
C SER A 408 -12.33 -33.26 0.78
N VAL A 409 -12.20 -33.46 -0.53
CA VAL A 409 -10.99 -33.99 -1.20
C VAL A 409 -9.80 -33.00 -1.14
N ARG A 410 -9.95 -31.84 -0.48
CA ARG A 410 -9.00 -30.71 -0.55
C ARG A 410 -8.42 -30.23 0.80
N ALA A 411 -8.70 -30.89 1.93
CA ALA A 411 -8.21 -30.45 3.24
C ALA A 411 -7.23 -31.46 3.88
N PHE A 412 -6.08 -30.97 4.35
CA PHE A 412 -5.05 -31.77 5.03
C PHE A 412 -4.51 -31.01 6.25
N LYS A 413 -3.68 -31.68 7.07
CA LYS A 413 -3.04 -31.04 8.23
C LYS A 413 -1.62 -30.61 7.86
N MET A 414 -1.28 -29.37 8.19
CA MET A 414 0.05 -28.80 8.04
C MET A 414 0.40 -28.09 9.35
N ASP A 415 1.43 -28.56 10.04
CA ASP A 415 1.84 -28.05 11.36
C ASP A 415 0.67 -27.96 12.36
N GLY A 416 -0.09 -29.05 12.49
CA GLY A 416 -1.23 -29.17 13.40
C GLY A 416 -2.49 -28.38 13.02
N ARG A 417 -2.42 -27.46 12.04
CA ARG A 417 -3.58 -26.69 11.53
C ARG A 417 -4.17 -27.36 10.29
N PHE A 418 -5.47 -27.21 10.09
CA PHE A 418 -6.12 -27.64 8.85
C PHE A 418 -5.87 -26.61 7.75
N VAL A 419 -5.47 -27.10 6.59
CA VAL A 419 -5.18 -26.31 5.39
C VAL A 419 -6.02 -26.84 4.25
N LYS A 420 -6.52 -25.95 3.40
CA LYS A 420 -7.18 -26.28 2.15
C LYS A 420 -6.34 -25.88 0.94
N ARG A 421 -6.39 -26.72 -0.09
CA ARG A 421 -5.99 -26.35 -1.45
C ARG A 421 -7.02 -25.40 -2.05
N THR A 422 -6.62 -24.14 -2.20
CA THR A 422 -7.45 -23.03 -2.69
C THR A 422 -7.17 -22.76 -4.15
N THR A 423 -8.22 -22.67 -4.96
CA THR A 423 -8.12 -22.37 -6.39
C THR A 423 -7.83 -20.89 -6.62
N VAL A 424 -6.87 -20.57 -7.49
CA VAL A 424 -6.60 -19.20 -7.94
C VAL A 424 -7.30 -18.92 -9.27
N VAL A 425 -8.07 -17.84 -9.33
CA VAL A 425 -8.72 -17.35 -10.55
C VAL A 425 -8.25 -15.93 -10.85
N PHE A 426 -7.55 -15.77 -11.96
CA PHE A 426 -7.16 -14.46 -12.47
C PHE A 426 -8.40 -13.73 -12.96
N THR A 427 -8.59 -12.51 -12.47
CA THR A 427 -9.77 -11.68 -12.71
C THR A 427 -9.32 -10.33 -13.20
N GLY A 428 -9.92 -9.86 -14.28
CA GLY A 428 -9.69 -8.51 -14.77
C GLY A 428 -11.00 -7.85 -15.19
N LEU A 429 -10.96 -6.52 -15.23
CA LEU A 429 -12.13 -5.70 -15.53
C LEU A 429 -11.72 -4.50 -16.37
N HIS A 430 -12.55 -4.15 -17.35
CA HIS A 430 -12.40 -2.92 -18.12
C HIS A 430 -13.73 -2.17 -18.14
N VAL A 431 -13.73 -0.94 -17.62
CA VAL A 431 -14.93 -0.09 -17.61
C VAL A 431 -15.16 0.49 -18.99
N ASN A 432 -16.35 0.25 -19.56
CA ASN A 432 -16.79 0.74 -20.86
C ASN A 432 -17.59 2.04 -20.77
N GLU A 433 -18.33 2.27 -19.69
CA GLU A 433 -19.09 3.50 -19.47
C GLU A 433 -19.50 3.64 -18.01
N ILE A 434 -19.63 4.88 -17.52
CA ILE A 434 -20.27 5.22 -16.24
C ILE A 434 -21.48 6.11 -16.53
N LYS A 435 -22.64 5.70 -16.04
CA LYS A 435 -23.95 6.32 -16.23
C LYS A 435 -24.55 6.70 -14.89
N SER A 436 -25.46 7.68 -14.90
CA SER A 436 -26.31 8.03 -13.76
C SER A 436 -25.55 8.19 -12.44
N PHE A 437 -24.36 8.81 -12.48
CA PHE A 437 -23.58 9.06 -11.27
C PHE A 437 -24.28 10.12 -10.42
N ASP A 438 -24.80 9.69 -9.27
CA ASP A 438 -25.43 10.53 -8.28
C ASP A 438 -24.59 10.51 -6.98
N PRO A 439 -23.73 11.53 -6.76
CA PRO A 439 -22.91 11.59 -5.56
C PRO A 439 -23.72 11.83 -4.28
N VAL A 440 -24.95 12.36 -4.39
CA VAL A 440 -25.82 12.64 -3.23
C VAL A 440 -26.58 11.37 -2.84
N ALA A 441 -27.18 10.69 -3.82
CA ALA A 441 -27.85 9.41 -3.58
C ALA A 441 -26.86 8.25 -3.35
N GLY A 442 -25.57 8.45 -3.61
CA GLY A 442 -24.54 7.45 -3.35
C GLY A 442 -24.57 6.29 -4.32
N ASN A 443 -24.95 6.50 -5.58
CA ASN A 443 -25.01 5.42 -6.57
C ASN A 443 -24.55 5.84 -7.97
N PHE A 444 -24.21 4.84 -8.78
CA PHE A 444 -23.91 4.99 -10.20
C PHE A 444 -24.21 3.70 -10.94
N VAL A 445 -24.35 3.78 -12.26
CA VAL A 445 -24.42 2.61 -13.15
C VAL A 445 -23.10 2.51 -13.90
N ALA A 446 -22.56 1.30 -14.02
CA ALA A 446 -21.36 1.04 -14.80
C ALA A 446 -21.60 -0.10 -15.78
N ASP A 447 -21.18 0.12 -17.02
CA ASP A 447 -21.07 -0.92 -18.03
C ASP A 447 -19.59 -1.28 -18.16
N PHE A 448 -19.25 -2.57 -18.09
CA PHE A 448 -17.86 -3.03 -18.08
C PHE A 448 -17.72 -4.44 -18.64
N LEU A 449 -16.57 -4.69 -19.25
CA LEU A 449 -16.10 -6.03 -19.57
C LEU A 449 -15.46 -6.64 -18.32
N LEU A 450 -15.87 -7.84 -17.94
CA LEU A 450 -15.31 -8.61 -16.83
C LEU A 450 -14.80 -9.94 -17.38
N TRP A 451 -13.59 -10.35 -17.05
CA TRP A 451 -13.08 -11.66 -17.46
C TRP A 451 -12.46 -12.43 -16.30
N PHE A 452 -12.48 -13.75 -16.46
CA PHE A 452 -11.84 -14.70 -15.58
C PHE A 452 -10.98 -15.66 -16.39
N ARG A 453 -9.81 -15.98 -15.84
CA ARG A 453 -8.86 -16.95 -16.38
C ARG A 453 -8.38 -17.90 -15.29
N TRP A 454 -8.41 -19.20 -15.56
CA TRP A 454 -8.04 -20.22 -14.56
C TRP A 454 -7.54 -21.50 -15.22
N ASP A 455 -6.87 -22.36 -14.45
CA ASP A 455 -6.28 -23.60 -14.96
C ASP A 455 -7.36 -24.62 -15.39
N PRO A 456 -7.23 -25.30 -16.54
CA PRO A 456 -8.22 -26.26 -17.06
C PRO A 456 -8.55 -27.41 -16.11
N ASP A 457 -7.62 -27.84 -15.26
CA ASP A 457 -7.82 -28.92 -14.31
C ASP A 457 -8.77 -28.53 -13.17
N GLN A 458 -9.10 -27.23 -13.07
CA GLN A 458 -10.03 -26.70 -12.09
C GLN A 458 -11.43 -26.60 -12.72
N ASN A 459 -12.29 -27.57 -12.42
CA ASN A 459 -13.70 -27.56 -12.83
C ASN A 459 -14.52 -26.56 -11.99
N GLU A 460 -14.20 -25.26 -12.09
CA GLU A 460 -14.86 -24.19 -11.35
C GLU A 460 -15.98 -23.54 -12.18
N LYS A 461 -17.23 -23.65 -11.71
CA LYS A 461 -18.35 -22.86 -12.24
C LYS A 461 -18.33 -21.48 -11.60
N LEU A 462 -17.74 -20.52 -12.30
CA LEU A 462 -17.64 -19.14 -11.83
C LEU A 462 -18.99 -18.41 -11.95
N ASN A 463 -19.58 -18.13 -10.79
CA ASN A 463 -20.71 -17.22 -10.64
C ASN A 463 -20.25 -16.07 -9.73
N PHE A 464 -20.57 -14.84 -10.12
CA PHE A 464 -20.19 -13.64 -9.39
C PHE A 464 -21.40 -12.80 -8.99
N GLU A 465 -21.22 -11.95 -7.99
CA GLU A 465 -22.14 -10.89 -7.60
C GLU A 465 -21.39 -9.61 -7.23
N MET A 466 -22.08 -8.47 -7.25
CA MET A 466 -21.53 -7.21 -6.74
C MET A 466 -21.58 -7.22 -5.22
N THR A 467 -20.52 -6.77 -4.55
CA THR A 467 -20.52 -6.66 -3.08
C THR A 467 -21.48 -5.57 -2.61
N TYR A 468 -21.55 -4.44 -3.33
CA TYR A 468 -22.43 -3.31 -3.05
C TYR A 468 -23.14 -2.91 -4.34
N GLY A 469 -24.46 -3.02 -4.36
CA GLY A 469 -25.29 -2.83 -5.55
C GLY A 469 -25.80 -4.14 -6.15
N LYS A 470 -26.20 -4.11 -7.43
CA LYS A 470 -26.81 -5.24 -8.13
C LYS A 470 -26.38 -5.28 -9.60
N VAL A 471 -26.21 -6.50 -10.11
CA VAL A 471 -26.07 -6.74 -11.55
C VAL A 471 -27.42 -6.51 -12.21
N LEU A 472 -27.47 -5.62 -13.20
CA LEU A 472 -28.66 -5.35 -14.02
C LEU A 472 -28.72 -6.33 -15.20
N ALA A 473 -27.58 -6.57 -15.84
CA ALA A 473 -27.42 -7.53 -16.92
C ALA A 473 -25.98 -8.08 -16.93
N ALA A 474 -25.83 -9.35 -17.31
CA ALA A 474 -24.53 -9.96 -17.56
C ALA A 474 -24.69 -11.01 -18.67
N ALA A 475 -24.02 -10.80 -19.80
CA ALA A 475 -24.05 -11.71 -20.94
C ALA A 475 -22.63 -12.24 -21.20
N ILE A 476 -22.51 -13.54 -21.48
CA ILE A 476 -21.22 -14.13 -21.88
C ILE A 476 -20.85 -13.56 -23.25
N ARG A 477 -19.66 -12.96 -23.32
CA ARG A 477 -19.09 -12.42 -24.56
C ARG A 477 -18.26 -13.47 -25.26
N GLU A 478 -17.28 -14.04 -24.55
CA GLU A 478 -16.40 -15.08 -25.07
C GLU A 478 -16.17 -16.15 -24.01
N LYS A 479 -15.96 -17.39 -24.48
CA LYS A 479 -15.53 -18.52 -23.65
C LYS A 479 -14.70 -19.47 -24.49
N TYR A 480 -13.43 -19.64 -24.14
CA TYR A 480 -12.52 -20.54 -24.85
C TYR A 480 -11.45 -21.10 -23.91
N TYR A 481 -10.71 -22.08 -24.40
CA TYR A 481 -9.49 -22.58 -23.76
C TYR A 481 -8.30 -22.03 -24.54
N ASP A 482 -7.44 -21.28 -23.86
CA ASP A 482 -6.23 -20.69 -24.41
C ASP A 482 -5.09 -21.71 -24.33
N GLN A 483 -4.70 -22.24 -25.49
CA GLN A 483 -3.60 -23.21 -25.60
C GLN A 483 -2.23 -22.58 -25.28
N ASN A 484 -2.06 -21.28 -25.49
CA ASN A 484 -0.77 -20.61 -25.27
C ASN A 484 -0.50 -20.41 -23.78
N THR A 485 -1.54 -20.02 -23.03
CA THR A 485 -1.42 -19.81 -21.58
C THR A 485 -1.83 -21.03 -20.77
N ASN A 486 -2.35 -22.07 -21.41
CA ASN A 486 -2.94 -23.26 -20.79
C ASN A 486 -4.00 -22.90 -19.73
N ASN A 487 -4.96 -22.05 -20.10
CA ASN A 487 -6.04 -21.62 -19.20
C ASN A 487 -7.40 -21.66 -19.87
N ASN A 488 -8.43 -21.95 -19.08
CA ASN A 488 -9.79 -21.57 -19.42
C ASN A 488 -9.93 -20.05 -19.34
N PHE A 489 -10.67 -19.48 -20.29
CA PHE A 489 -11.01 -18.06 -20.34
C PHE A 489 -12.53 -17.89 -20.50
N ILE A 490 -13.09 -16.94 -19.77
CA ILE A 490 -14.48 -16.50 -19.96
C ILE A 490 -14.57 -14.99 -19.73
N SER A 491 -15.35 -14.30 -20.55
CA SER A 491 -15.62 -12.88 -20.40
C SER A 491 -17.10 -12.56 -20.48
N TYR A 492 -17.50 -11.48 -19.82
CA TYR A 492 -18.87 -11.01 -19.70
C TYR A 492 -18.94 -9.52 -20.03
N ASP A 493 -19.93 -9.12 -20.82
CA ASP A 493 -20.40 -7.73 -20.84
C ASP A 493 -21.40 -7.57 -19.70
N VAL A 494 -21.07 -6.72 -18.72
CA VAL A 494 -21.82 -6.54 -17.47
C VAL A 494 -22.31 -5.10 -17.37
N SER A 495 -23.58 -4.95 -16.98
CA SER A 495 -24.15 -3.68 -16.53
C SER A 495 -24.58 -3.83 -15.08
N ALA A 496 -24.11 -2.95 -14.20
CA ALA A 496 -24.41 -3.00 -12.78
C ALA A 496 -24.75 -1.61 -12.22
N GLN A 497 -25.74 -1.57 -11.32
CA GLN A 497 -25.97 -0.43 -10.43
C GLN A 497 -25.15 -0.66 -9.17
N LEU A 498 -24.33 0.32 -8.80
CA LEU A 498 -23.33 0.23 -7.76
C LEU A 498 -23.56 1.33 -6.74
N ASP A 499 -23.43 0.97 -5.46
CA ASP A 499 -23.60 1.89 -4.34
C ASP A 499 -22.22 2.30 -3.79
N GLY A 500 -22.09 3.55 -3.36
CA GLY A 500 -20.85 4.13 -2.89
C GLY A 500 -21.04 5.34 -2.00
N ILE A 501 -19.96 5.73 -1.33
CA ILE A 501 -19.89 6.95 -0.53
C ILE A 501 -19.01 7.93 -1.30
N PHE A 502 -19.55 9.10 -1.60
CA PHE A 502 -18.89 10.13 -2.41
C PHE A 502 -18.78 11.42 -1.60
N PRO A 503 -17.66 11.64 -0.87
CA PRO A 503 -17.50 12.81 -0.01
C PRO A 503 -17.50 14.10 -0.84
N LEU A 504 -18.43 15.01 -0.54
CA LEU A 504 -18.58 16.28 -1.25
C LEU A 504 -17.99 17.49 -0.50
N LYS A 505 -17.33 17.27 0.63
CA LYS A 505 -16.78 18.36 1.48
C LYS A 505 -15.92 19.36 0.70
N GLU A 506 -15.09 18.86 -0.22
CA GLU A 506 -14.17 19.65 -1.04
C GLU A 506 -14.80 20.18 -2.33
N TYR A 507 -16.10 19.99 -2.56
CA TYR A 507 -16.76 20.38 -3.81
C TYR A 507 -16.57 21.87 -4.14
N PRO A 508 -16.19 22.22 -5.39
CA PRO A 508 -16.09 21.38 -6.59
C PRO A 508 -14.66 20.85 -6.90
N PHE A 509 -13.75 20.88 -5.93
CA PHE A 509 -12.37 20.39 -6.06
C PHE A 509 -12.18 18.99 -5.49
N ASP A 510 -13.31 18.31 -5.24
CA ASP A 510 -13.36 16.95 -4.74
C ASP A 510 -12.79 15.93 -5.75
N ARG A 511 -12.17 14.89 -5.21
CA ARG A 511 -11.77 13.67 -5.94
C ARG A 511 -12.68 12.54 -5.52
N GLN A 512 -13.30 11.88 -6.49
CA GLN A 512 -14.23 10.78 -6.24
C GLN A 512 -13.61 9.46 -6.63
N VAL A 513 -13.85 8.42 -5.84
CA VAL A 513 -13.40 7.05 -6.13
C VAL A 513 -14.63 6.18 -6.32
N LEU A 514 -14.92 5.84 -7.57
CA LEU A 514 -15.97 4.87 -7.89
C LEU A 514 -15.40 3.46 -7.67
N LYS A 515 -16.10 2.64 -6.90
CA LYS A 515 -15.65 1.29 -6.53
C LYS A 515 -16.55 0.24 -7.16
N ILE A 516 -15.98 -0.62 -8.00
CA ILE A 516 -16.63 -1.81 -8.52
C ILE A 516 -16.05 -3.00 -7.76
N ARG A 517 -16.89 -3.72 -7.01
CA ARG A 517 -16.45 -4.79 -6.11
C ARG A 517 -17.17 -6.08 -6.44
N ILE A 518 -16.41 -7.10 -6.76
CA ILE A 518 -16.94 -8.37 -7.28
C ILE A 518 -16.49 -9.49 -6.36
N LYS A 519 -17.42 -10.38 -6.00
CA LYS A 519 -17.13 -11.57 -5.20
C LYS A 519 -17.79 -12.82 -5.80
N PRO A 520 -17.25 -14.03 -5.54
CA PRO A 520 -17.92 -15.28 -5.89
C PRO A 520 -19.24 -15.45 -5.12
N LYS A 521 -20.27 -15.98 -5.77
CA LYS A 521 -21.62 -16.09 -5.18
C LYS A 521 -21.75 -17.13 -4.06
N VAL A 522 -21.02 -18.25 -4.14
CA VAL A 522 -21.21 -19.43 -3.25
C VAL A 522 -19.90 -19.91 -2.59
N LYS A 523 -18.75 -19.45 -3.09
CA LYS A 523 -17.43 -19.94 -2.66
C LYS A 523 -16.87 -19.02 -1.58
N ASN A 524 -16.30 -19.62 -0.52
CA ASN A 524 -15.51 -18.88 0.47
C ASN A 524 -14.05 -18.74 0.01
N LYS A 525 -13.28 -17.89 0.69
CA LYS A 525 -11.84 -17.66 0.41
C LYS A 525 -11.03 -18.95 0.45
N GLU A 526 -11.38 -19.89 1.33
CA GLU A 526 -10.64 -21.15 1.47
C GLU A 526 -10.77 -22.05 0.23
N ASP A 527 -11.84 -21.88 -0.56
CA ASP A 527 -12.08 -22.67 -1.76
C ASP A 527 -11.59 -21.96 -3.03
N LEU A 528 -11.69 -20.62 -3.09
CA LEU A 528 -11.33 -19.83 -4.26
C LEU A 528 -10.86 -18.42 -3.90
N ILE A 529 -9.74 -18.00 -4.48
CA ILE A 529 -9.26 -16.61 -4.47
C ILE A 529 -9.28 -16.01 -5.87
N LEU A 530 -9.83 -14.80 -5.98
CA LEU A 530 -9.72 -13.94 -7.14
C LEU A 530 -8.39 -13.19 -7.03
N VAL A 531 -7.60 -13.13 -8.10
CA VAL A 531 -6.35 -12.36 -8.14
C VAL A 531 -6.37 -11.44 -9.35
N THR A 532 -5.66 -10.31 -9.28
CA THR A 532 -5.65 -9.37 -10.41
C THR A 532 -4.93 -10.01 -11.58
N ASP A 533 -5.56 -10.05 -12.75
CA ASP A 533 -4.91 -10.45 -13.99
C ASP A 533 -4.10 -9.26 -14.53
N ILE A 534 -2.78 -9.29 -14.29
CA ILE A 534 -1.84 -8.24 -14.72
C ILE A 534 -1.27 -8.58 -16.11
N SER A 535 -1.93 -9.47 -16.87
CA SER A 535 -1.51 -9.86 -18.22
C SER A 535 -1.71 -8.70 -19.21
N ASP A 536 -0.70 -7.84 -19.23
CA ASP A 536 -0.39 -6.73 -20.15
C ASP A 536 -1.45 -5.62 -20.30
N ASP A 537 -0.96 -4.39 -20.15
CA ASP A 537 -1.64 -3.09 -20.19
C ASP A 537 -2.47 -2.78 -21.47
N SER A 538 -2.76 -3.77 -22.32
CA SER A 538 -3.37 -3.59 -23.64
C SER A 538 -4.88 -3.34 -23.65
N PHE A 539 -5.58 -3.40 -22.52
CA PHE A 539 -7.04 -3.16 -22.48
C PHE A 539 -7.45 -1.78 -21.97
N LEU A 540 -6.51 -0.92 -21.54
CA LEU A 540 -6.84 0.44 -21.08
C LEU A 540 -7.07 1.38 -22.28
N ARG A 541 -8.25 1.31 -22.91
CA ARG A 541 -8.72 2.42 -23.76
C ARG A 541 -8.87 3.69 -22.92
N LYS A 542 -8.28 4.79 -23.39
CA LYS A 542 -8.24 6.11 -22.73
C LYS A 542 -9.52 6.94 -22.85
N ASP A 543 -10.56 6.41 -23.50
CA ASP A 543 -11.65 7.24 -24.01
C ASP A 543 -12.99 6.83 -23.38
N LEU A 544 -13.26 7.26 -22.13
CA LEU A 544 -14.64 7.29 -21.62
C LEU A 544 -15.13 8.74 -21.54
N GLY A 545 -16.21 9.02 -22.25
CA GLY A 545 -16.79 10.35 -22.37
C GLY A 545 -17.69 10.70 -21.19
N LEU A 546 -17.12 11.10 -20.06
CA LEU A 546 -17.86 11.91 -19.08
C LEU A 546 -17.58 13.39 -19.35
N ARG A 547 -18.55 14.09 -19.99
CA ARG A 547 -18.40 15.49 -20.47
C ARG A 547 -17.90 16.49 -19.41
N ALA A 548 -18.03 16.20 -18.12
CA ALA A 548 -17.68 17.09 -17.00
C ALA A 548 -16.35 16.77 -16.27
N TRP A 549 -15.65 15.68 -16.63
CA TRP A 549 -14.48 15.17 -15.88
C TRP A 549 -13.23 15.18 -16.76
N LYS A 550 -12.05 15.50 -16.18
CA LYS A 550 -10.84 15.83 -16.95
C LYS A 550 -10.07 14.61 -17.41
N ASP A 551 -9.82 13.71 -16.48
CA ASP A 551 -8.96 12.55 -16.63
C ASP A 551 -9.53 11.45 -15.74
N MET A 552 -9.73 10.26 -16.29
CA MET A 552 -9.96 9.07 -15.47
C MET A 552 -8.62 8.37 -15.29
N GLN A 553 -8.23 8.20 -14.04
CA GLN A 553 -7.15 7.30 -13.70
C GLN A 553 -7.76 6.00 -13.17
N HIS A 554 -7.36 4.90 -13.79
CA HIS A 554 -7.86 3.57 -13.44
C HIS A 554 -6.88 2.92 -12.46
N ILE A 555 -7.39 2.45 -11.32
CA ILE A 555 -6.60 1.78 -10.29
C ILE A 555 -7.31 0.45 -9.99
N GLN A 556 -6.83 -0.66 -10.58
CA GLN A 556 -7.43 -2.01 -10.41
C GLN A 556 -6.67 -2.92 -9.41
N PHE A 557 -7.22 -3.30 -8.27
CA PHE A 557 -6.51 -4.21 -7.36
C PHE A 557 -7.43 -5.31 -6.84
N THR A 558 -6.87 -6.44 -6.49
CA THR A 558 -7.61 -7.38 -5.65
C THR A 558 -7.32 -7.00 -4.21
N SER A 559 -8.32 -7.01 -3.33
CA SER A 559 -8.01 -6.94 -1.90
C SER A 559 -8.65 -8.10 -1.18
N GLU A 560 -7.97 -8.55 -0.15
CA GLU A 560 -8.45 -9.63 0.70
C GLU A 560 -9.63 -9.23 1.60
N GLN A 561 -10.07 -7.96 1.59
CA GLN A 561 -11.10 -7.46 2.52
C GLN A 561 -12.53 -7.92 2.18
N GLU A 562 -12.90 -9.02 2.84
CA GLU A 562 -14.00 -9.14 3.81
C GLU A 562 -15.36 -8.51 3.47
N SER A 563 -16.15 -9.22 2.65
CA SER A 563 -17.54 -9.41 3.07
C SER A 563 -17.56 -10.49 4.15
N ILE A 564 -17.45 -10.10 5.43
CA ILE A 564 -17.71 -11.02 6.55
C ILE A 564 -19.22 -11.23 6.60
N TRP A 565 -19.67 -12.46 6.36
CA TRP A 565 -21.02 -12.86 6.73
C TRP A 565 -20.94 -13.76 7.95
N SER A 566 -21.76 -13.43 8.94
CA SER A 566 -21.83 -14.17 10.19
C SER A 566 -23.09 -15.01 10.24
N TYR A 567 -22.99 -16.28 10.60
CA TYR A 567 -24.16 -17.11 10.86
C TYR A 567 -24.01 -17.85 12.18
N ARG A 568 -25.14 -18.08 12.85
CA ARG A 568 -25.19 -18.96 14.03
C ARG A 568 -25.51 -20.37 13.56
N ASN A 569 -24.74 -21.34 14.02
CA ASN A 569 -25.00 -22.74 13.71
C ASN A 569 -25.64 -23.45 14.91
N PRO A 570 -26.91 -23.88 14.83
CA PRO A 570 -27.58 -24.59 15.92
C PRO A 570 -26.85 -25.88 16.34
N LYS A 571 -26.14 -26.53 15.40
CA LYS A 571 -25.35 -27.75 15.69
C LYS A 571 -24.13 -27.49 16.58
N TYR A 572 -23.69 -26.24 16.71
CA TYR A 572 -22.52 -25.86 17.51
C TYR A 572 -22.92 -24.83 18.57
N ASN A 573 -23.98 -25.14 19.34
CA ASN A 573 -24.44 -24.30 20.45
C ASN A 573 -24.70 -22.83 20.05
N ASN A 574 -25.24 -22.61 18.84
CA ASN A 574 -25.45 -21.27 18.27
C ASN A 574 -24.20 -20.37 18.22
N LYS A 575 -23.01 -20.98 18.19
CA LYS A 575 -21.73 -20.29 17.97
C LYS A 575 -21.79 -19.48 16.67
N LEU A 576 -21.27 -18.25 16.72
CA LEU A 576 -21.18 -17.34 15.59
C LEU A 576 -19.95 -17.72 14.75
N PHE A 577 -20.16 -17.99 13.46
CA PHE A 577 -19.11 -18.28 12.49
C PHE A 577 -19.00 -17.11 11.50
N GLN A 578 -17.79 -16.60 11.28
CA GLN A 578 -17.49 -15.51 10.35
C GLN A 578 -16.77 -16.04 9.11
N MET A 579 -17.46 -16.02 7.97
CA MET A 579 -16.92 -16.50 6.70
C MET A 579 -16.43 -15.34 5.84
N ASN A 580 -15.23 -15.50 5.28
CA ASN A 580 -14.61 -14.51 4.40
C ASN A 580 -14.68 -14.99 2.95
N ASN A 581 -15.09 -14.10 2.04
CA ASN A 581 -15.06 -14.35 0.60
C ASN A 581 -13.91 -13.56 -0.03
N SER A 582 -13.32 -14.10 -1.10
CA SER A 582 -12.40 -13.33 -1.93
C SER A 582 -13.15 -12.23 -2.67
N GLN A 583 -12.53 -11.04 -2.80
CA GLN A 583 -13.12 -9.89 -3.50
C GLN A 583 -12.13 -9.25 -4.48
N PHE A 584 -12.58 -9.00 -5.69
CA PHE A 584 -11.87 -8.21 -6.69
C PHE A 584 -12.36 -6.75 -6.63
N ASN A 585 -11.44 -5.77 -6.56
CA ASN A 585 -11.75 -4.36 -6.32
C ASN A 585 -11.21 -3.46 -7.44
N TYR A 586 -12.09 -2.96 -8.29
CA TYR A 586 -11.72 -2.02 -9.33
C TYR A 586 -12.09 -0.60 -8.91
N HIS A 587 -11.12 0.31 -8.84
CA HIS A 587 -11.35 1.71 -8.50
C HIS A 587 -11.17 2.60 -9.74
N VAL A 588 -12.15 3.47 -10.00
CA VAL A 588 -12.03 4.57 -10.96
C VAL A 588 -11.89 5.86 -10.18
N LEU A 589 -10.75 6.53 -10.34
CA LEU A 589 -10.54 7.86 -9.79
C LEU A 589 -11.11 8.90 -10.77
N LEU A 590 -12.03 9.71 -10.26
CA LEU A 590 -12.64 10.82 -10.97
C LEU A 590 -12.15 12.15 -10.38
N GLU A 591 -11.61 13.01 -11.24
CA GLU A 591 -11.23 14.39 -10.90
C GLU A 591 -11.95 15.40 -11.80
N ARG A 592 -12.62 16.38 -11.16
CA ARG A 592 -13.39 17.42 -11.88
C ARG A 592 -12.43 18.32 -12.65
N LYS A 593 -12.90 18.88 -13.77
CA LYS A 593 -12.21 19.96 -14.49
C LYS A 593 -12.22 21.24 -13.65
N SER A 594 -11.25 21.37 -12.75
CA SER A 594 -11.16 22.49 -11.79
C SER A 594 -10.98 23.85 -12.47
N ASP A 595 -10.34 23.89 -13.64
CA ASP A 595 -10.18 25.06 -14.50
C ASP A 595 -11.53 25.68 -14.93
N GLN A 596 -12.49 24.84 -15.32
CA GLN A 596 -13.82 25.32 -15.70
C GLN A 596 -14.60 25.86 -14.49
N TYR A 597 -14.41 25.28 -13.30
CA TYR A 597 -15.06 25.75 -12.09
C TYR A 597 -14.48 27.06 -11.58
N ILE A 598 -13.17 27.29 -11.72
CA ILE A 598 -12.55 28.59 -11.42
C ILE A 598 -13.21 29.68 -12.28
N ILE A 599 -13.43 29.43 -13.56
CA ILE A 599 -14.14 30.38 -14.45
C ILE A 599 -15.58 30.59 -13.97
N LYS A 600 -16.29 29.53 -13.56
CA LYS A 600 -17.64 29.65 -12.99
C LYS A 600 -17.69 30.47 -11.70
N LEU A 601 -16.59 30.56 -10.95
CA LEU A 601 -16.50 31.38 -9.74
C LEU A 601 -16.10 32.84 -10.02
N LEU A 602 -15.73 33.23 -11.26
CA LEU A 602 -15.42 34.62 -11.60
C LEU A 602 -16.53 35.63 -11.23
N PRO A 603 -17.83 35.34 -11.37
CA PRO A 603 -18.89 36.25 -10.92
C PRO A 603 -18.80 36.59 -9.43
N LEU A 604 -18.35 35.68 -8.56
CA LEU A 604 -18.12 35.97 -7.14
C LEU A 604 -17.04 37.03 -6.96
N LEU A 605 -15.94 36.92 -7.70
CA LEU A 605 -14.88 37.93 -7.69
C LEU A 605 -15.42 39.30 -8.15
N VAL A 606 -16.24 39.32 -9.20
CA VAL A 606 -16.88 40.56 -9.67
C VAL A 606 -17.78 41.17 -8.59
N LEU A 607 -18.57 40.36 -7.87
CA LEU A 607 -19.42 40.83 -6.78
C LEU A 607 -18.60 41.40 -5.60
N VAL A 608 -17.48 40.77 -5.24
CA VAL A 608 -16.55 41.31 -4.23
C VAL A 608 -15.93 42.63 -4.71
N LEU A 609 -15.56 42.73 -5.99
CA LEU A 609 -15.03 43.98 -6.57
C LEU A 609 -16.10 45.08 -6.63
N LEU A 610 -17.37 44.75 -6.88
CA LEU A 610 -18.48 45.70 -6.81
C LEU A 610 -18.70 46.22 -5.39
N ALA A 611 -18.62 45.34 -4.39
CA ALA A 611 -18.64 45.75 -2.99
C ALA A 611 -17.43 46.63 -2.63
N TYR A 612 -16.24 46.34 -3.18
CA TYR A 612 -15.07 47.20 -3.02
C TYR A 612 -15.25 48.57 -3.69
N ALA A 613 -15.88 48.63 -4.86
CA ALA A 613 -16.17 49.87 -5.58
C ALA A 613 -17.06 50.84 -4.78
N MET A 614 -17.86 50.33 -3.82
CA MET A 614 -18.68 51.17 -2.95
C MET A 614 -17.88 52.20 -2.17
N PHE A 615 -16.65 51.87 -1.75
CA PHE A 615 -15.79 52.79 -0.99
C PHE A 615 -15.28 53.97 -1.82
N PHE A 616 -15.38 53.91 -3.15
CA PHE A 616 -14.97 54.98 -4.06
C PHE A 616 -16.11 55.93 -4.43
N ILE A 617 -17.37 55.52 -4.22
CA ILE A 617 -18.54 56.42 -4.32
C ILE A 617 -18.49 57.35 -3.11
N ASN A 618 -18.64 58.67 -3.22
CA ASN A 618 -18.58 59.54 -2.03
C ASN A 618 -19.66 59.17 -0.98
N PHE A 619 -19.32 59.17 0.32
CA PHE A 619 -20.22 58.83 1.44
C PHE A 619 -21.46 59.73 1.53
N GLU A 620 -21.46 60.89 0.88
CA GLU A 620 -22.64 61.78 0.76
C GLU A 620 -23.75 61.15 -0.10
N PHE A 621 -23.42 60.21 -1.01
CA PHE A 621 -24.38 59.47 -1.83
C PHE A 621 -24.80 58.15 -1.16
N THR A 622 -25.26 58.21 0.10
CA THR A 622 -25.64 57.04 0.91
C THR A 622 -26.62 56.12 0.20
N ALA A 623 -27.65 56.68 -0.46
CA ALA A 623 -28.65 55.90 -1.16
C ALA A 623 -28.02 55.03 -2.25
N SER A 624 -27.13 55.59 -3.07
CA SER A 624 -26.43 54.87 -4.14
C SER A 624 -25.53 53.76 -3.59
N ARG A 625 -24.73 54.03 -2.55
CA ARG A 625 -23.90 52.99 -1.91
C ARG A 625 -24.76 51.85 -1.35
N PHE A 626 -25.83 52.20 -0.65
CA PHE A 626 -26.73 51.21 -0.07
C PHE A 626 -27.40 50.35 -1.14
N THR A 627 -27.89 50.96 -2.22
CA THR A 627 -28.46 50.22 -3.36
C THR A 627 -27.43 49.25 -3.96
N VAL A 628 -26.20 49.70 -4.25
CA VAL A 628 -25.15 48.83 -4.80
C VAL A 628 -24.85 47.67 -3.85
N GLY A 629 -24.70 47.92 -2.54
CA GLY A 629 -24.41 46.87 -1.56
C GLY A 629 -25.54 45.84 -1.45
N VAL A 630 -26.79 46.30 -1.34
CA VAL A 630 -27.96 45.40 -1.25
C VAL A 630 -28.16 44.62 -2.54
N THR A 631 -28.04 45.25 -3.71
CA THR A 631 -28.13 44.55 -4.99
C THR A 631 -27.02 43.50 -5.13
N THR A 632 -25.79 43.83 -4.75
CA THR A 632 -24.66 42.89 -4.78
C THR A 632 -24.90 41.70 -3.85
N LEU A 633 -25.47 41.93 -2.65
CA LEU A 633 -25.83 40.87 -1.72
C LEU A 633 -26.91 39.95 -2.30
N LEU A 634 -27.99 40.51 -2.85
CA LEU A 634 -29.09 39.75 -3.45
C LEU A 634 -28.61 38.97 -4.69
N SER A 635 -27.77 39.57 -5.53
CA SER A 635 -27.14 38.90 -6.66
C SER A 635 -26.25 37.75 -6.21
N SER A 636 -25.46 37.94 -5.14
CA SER A 636 -24.63 36.89 -4.56
C SER A 636 -25.47 35.73 -4.00
N MET A 637 -26.54 36.03 -3.27
CA MET A 637 -27.47 35.02 -2.74
C MET A 637 -28.18 34.24 -3.85
N SER A 638 -28.62 34.93 -4.90
CA SER A 638 -29.20 34.30 -6.08
C SER A 638 -28.19 33.38 -6.76
N PHE A 639 -26.95 33.85 -6.93
CA PHE A 639 -25.88 33.06 -7.54
C PHE A 639 -25.50 31.84 -6.68
N HIS A 640 -25.52 31.95 -5.36
CA HIS A 640 -25.31 30.82 -4.44
C HIS A 640 -26.39 29.78 -4.61
N ASN A 641 -27.66 30.19 -4.67
CA ASN A 641 -28.78 29.25 -4.82
C ASN A 641 -28.68 28.41 -6.10
N VAL A 642 -28.18 28.99 -7.20
CA VAL A 642 -27.95 28.26 -8.47
C VAL A 642 -26.78 27.27 -8.38
N ASN A 643 -25.81 27.52 -7.51
CA ASN A 643 -24.61 26.69 -7.36
C ASN A 643 -24.62 25.81 -6.09
N LYS A 644 -25.71 25.86 -5.31
CA LYS A 644 -25.84 25.13 -4.06
C LYS A 644 -25.94 23.64 -4.34
N VAL A 645 -25.24 22.85 -3.52
CA VAL A 645 -25.35 21.39 -3.52
C VAL A 645 -26.31 20.98 -2.41
N ASP A 646 -27.24 20.09 -2.71
CA ASP A 646 -28.24 19.62 -1.75
C ASP A 646 -27.63 18.57 -0.81
N VAL A 647 -26.89 19.04 0.19
CA VAL A 647 -26.24 18.21 1.21
C VAL A 647 -26.46 18.82 2.60
N GLY A 648 -26.59 17.96 3.62
CA GLY A 648 -26.85 18.36 5.01
C GLY A 648 -25.66 19.00 5.75
N HIS A 649 -24.57 19.37 5.06
CA HIS A 649 -23.37 19.96 5.63
C HIS A 649 -22.78 21.01 4.67
N LEU A 650 -21.96 21.94 5.20
CA LEU A 650 -21.28 22.95 4.39
C LEU A 650 -20.19 22.31 3.53
N VAL A 651 -20.17 22.70 2.26
CA VAL A 651 -19.11 22.33 1.31
C VAL A 651 -18.19 23.52 1.00
N ARG A 652 -17.05 23.26 0.36
CA ARG A 652 -16.05 24.30 0.07
C ARG A 652 -16.63 25.45 -0.75
N ILE A 653 -17.51 25.18 -1.71
CA ILE A 653 -18.23 26.24 -2.46
C ILE A 653 -19.10 27.12 -1.54
N ASP A 654 -19.80 26.56 -0.55
CA ASP A 654 -20.58 27.34 0.41
C ASP A 654 -19.68 28.26 1.23
N THR A 655 -18.45 27.80 1.52
CA THR A 655 -17.45 28.62 2.23
C THR A 655 -17.06 29.83 1.39
N PHE A 656 -16.82 29.67 0.07
CA PHE A 656 -16.55 30.80 -0.84
C PHE A 656 -17.71 31.83 -0.88
N PHE A 657 -18.96 31.35 -0.97
CA PHE A 657 -20.13 32.22 -0.94
C PHE A 657 -20.29 32.94 0.40
N THR A 658 -20.13 32.20 1.50
CA THR A 658 -20.22 32.76 2.86
C THR A 658 -19.15 33.83 3.11
N THR A 659 -17.92 33.58 2.67
CA THR A 659 -16.84 34.58 2.69
C THR A 659 -17.21 35.82 1.88
N THR A 660 -17.81 35.64 0.69
CA THR A 660 -18.28 36.77 -0.14
C THR A 660 -19.38 37.57 0.56
N TYR A 661 -20.29 36.91 1.29
CA TYR A 661 -21.30 37.61 2.08
C TYR A 661 -20.67 38.45 3.19
N TYR A 662 -19.65 37.94 3.89
CA TYR A 662 -18.94 38.74 4.89
C TYR A 662 -18.31 39.99 4.29
N PHE A 663 -17.72 39.89 3.11
CA PHE A 663 -17.15 41.04 2.39
C PHE A 663 -18.22 42.08 2.00
N ILE A 664 -19.34 41.64 1.43
CA ILE A 664 -20.44 42.54 1.06
C ILE A 664 -21.05 43.18 2.31
N PHE A 665 -21.27 42.40 3.38
CA PHE A 665 -21.84 42.88 4.63
C PHE A 665 -20.92 43.89 5.32
N PHE A 666 -19.60 43.66 5.30
CA PHE A 666 -18.62 44.62 5.79
C PHE A 666 -18.72 45.96 5.04
N ALA A 667 -18.84 45.94 3.70
CA ALA A 667 -19.01 47.16 2.90
C ALA A 667 -20.32 47.90 3.21
N ILE A 668 -21.41 47.16 3.46
CA ILE A 668 -22.70 47.74 3.87
C ILE A 668 -22.60 48.36 5.27
N ILE A 669 -21.98 47.68 6.25
CA ILE A 669 -21.80 48.20 7.61
C ILE A 669 -20.99 49.50 7.57
N GLU A 670 -19.87 49.50 6.85
CA GLU A 670 -19.04 50.68 6.66
C GLU A 670 -19.88 51.84 6.11
N THR A 671 -20.67 51.58 5.06
CA THR A 671 -21.54 52.59 4.44
C THR A 671 -22.51 53.19 5.45
N VAL A 672 -23.12 52.36 6.31
CA VAL A 672 -24.02 52.82 7.38
C VAL A 672 -23.27 53.66 8.42
N VAL A 673 -22.07 53.23 8.83
CA VAL A 673 -21.25 53.94 9.82
C VAL A 673 -20.79 55.29 9.28
N ALA A 674 -20.25 55.34 8.06
CA ALA A 674 -19.82 56.58 7.41
C ALA A 674 -20.99 57.56 7.24
N SER A 675 -22.15 57.06 6.80
CA SER A 675 -23.36 57.87 6.65
C SER A 675 -23.89 58.39 7.99
N ALA A 676 -23.88 57.57 9.04
CA ALA A 676 -24.28 58.00 10.39
C ALA A 676 -23.34 59.07 10.96
N LEU A 677 -22.03 58.95 10.71
CA LEU A 677 -21.03 59.96 11.09
C LEU A 677 -21.24 61.27 10.32
N HIS A 678 -21.57 61.19 9.04
CA HIS A 678 -21.90 62.33 8.20
C HIS A 678 -23.12 63.09 8.72
N ILE A 679 -24.23 62.38 9.01
CA ILE A 679 -25.46 62.96 9.56
C ILE A 679 -25.22 63.64 10.90
N LYS A 680 -24.30 63.12 11.73
CA LYS A 680 -23.88 63.73 13.00
C LYS A 680 -22.90 64.90 12.83
N GLY A 681 -22.66 65.38 11.61
CA GLY A 681 -21.75 66.49 11.31
C GLY A 681 -20.25 66.14 11.39
N ARG A 682 -19.88 64.87 11.59
CA ARG A 682 -18.49 64.42 11.74
C ARG A 682 -17.84 64.04 10.42
N LYS A 683 -17.94 64.90 9.40
CA LYS A 683 -17.40 64.65 8.04
C LYS A 683 -15.92 64.20 8.00
N PRO A 684 -14.98 64.78 8.77
CA PRO A 684 -13.57 64.37 8.73
C PRO A 684 -13.37 62.94 9.24
N LEU A 685 -14.22 62.49 10.17
CA LEU A 685 -14.15 61.14 10.72
C LEU A 685 -14.75 60.13 9.73
N ALA A 686 -15.87 60.45 9.07
CA ALA A 686 -16.43 59.63 8.00
C ALA A 686 -15.42 59.39 6.86
N ALA A 687 -14.75 60.46 6.40
CA ALA A 687 -13.72 60.36 5.36
C ALA A 687 -12.51 59.48 5.77
N LYS A 688 -12.14 59.48 7.07
CA LYS A 688 -11.08 58.60 7.59
C LYS A 688 -11.51 57.13 7.61
N VAL A 689 -12.76 56.85 7.95
CA VAL A 689 -13.32 55.48 7.96
C VAL A 689 -13.32 54.91 6.54
N ASP A 690 -13.80 55.68 5.56
CA ASP A 690 -13.75 55.31 4.13
C ASP A 690 -12.32 55.03 3.66
N ALA A 691 -11.39 55.95 3.92
CA ALA A 691 -10.00 55.80 3.50
C ALA A 691 -9.34 54.57 4.13
N ALA A 692 -9.70 54.25 5.38
CA ALA A 692 -9.25 53.03 6.03
C ALA A 692 -9.85 51.78 5.38
N ALA A 693 -11.15 51.79 5.04
CA ALA A 693 -11.83 50.67 4.39
C ALA A 693 -11.23 50.33 3.02
N ILE A 694 -10.84 51.34 2.23
CA ILE A 694 -10.18 51.17 0.92
C ILE A 694 -8.88 50.35 1.04
N VAL A 695 -8.15 50.48 2.16
CA VAL A 695 -6.89 49.77 2.41
C VAL A 695 -7.11 48.44 3.14
N ILE A 696 -8.01 48.41 4.11
CA ILE A 696 -8.28 47.22 4.93
C ILE A 696 -8.96 46.13 4.10
N TYR A 697 -9.89 46.50 3.22
CA TYR A 697 -10.70 45.54 2.48
C TYR A 697 -9.87 44.62 1.56
N PRO A 698 -8.94 45.13 0.71
CA PRO A 698 -8.09 44.26 -0.11
C PRO A 698 -7.16 43.38 0.72
N VAL A 699 -6.67 43.88 1.86
CA VAL A 699 -5.82 43.09 2.77
C VAL A 699 -6.62 41.92 3.35
N LEU A 700 -7.84 42.18 3.85
CA LEU A 700 -8.75 41.12 4.32
C LEU A 700 -9.07 40.13 3.20
N MET A 701 -9.33 40.61 1.98
CA MET A 701 -9.59 39.77 0.81
C MET A 701 -8.43 38.84 0.49
N LEU A 702 -7.20 39.35 0.44
CA LEU A 702 -6.00 38.56 0.16
C LEU A 702 -5.71 37.54 1.27
N THR A 703 -5.86 37.93 2.54
CA THR A 703 -5.67 37.01 3.67
C THR A 703 -6.68 35.87 3.67
N MET A 704 -7.97 36.14 3.44
CA MET A 704 -8.98 35.09 3.36
C MET A 704 -8.84 34.22 2.12
N ALA A 705 -8.48 34.80 0.97
CA ALA A 705 -8.19 34.02 -0.23
C ALA A 705 -7.07 33.00 0.04
N TRP A 706 -6.01 33.40 0.73
CA TRP A 706 -4.93 32.49 1.12
C TRP A 706 -5.43 31.34 2.00
N PHE A 707 -6.27 31.60 3.00
CA PHE A 707 -6.87 30.54 3.83
C PHE A 707 -7.81 29.61 3.07
N LEU A 708 -8.51 30.11 2.05
CA LEU A 708 -9.44 29.32 1.24
C LEU A 708 -8.75 28.41 0.22
N PHE A 709 -7.50 28.71 -0.15
CA PHE A 709 -6.70 27.93 -1.12
C PHE A 709 -5.62 27.03 -0.48
N GLN A 710 -5.40 27.12 0.83
CA GLN A 710 -4.74 26.07 1.63
C GLN A 710 -5.66 24.84 1.73
#